data_AF-A0A2R6D491-F1
#
_entry.id   AF-A0A2R6D491-F1
#
_cell.length_a   1.000
_cell.length_b   1.000
_cell.length_c   1.000
_cell.angle_alpha   90.00
_cell.angle_beta   90.00
_cell.angle_gamma   90.00
#
_symmetry.space_group_name_H-M   'P 1'
#
loop_
_entity.id
_entity.type
_entity.pdbx_description
1 polymer ?
#
loop_
_entity_poly.entity_id
_entity_poly.type
_entity_poly.pdbx_seq_one_letter_code
_entity_poly.pdbx_strand_id
1 'polypeptide(L)'
;MQSGIKFTTKGESDVHIRDVVAGQQYHLSASDSIDVRPSSPEAFPAPVTDAIEIETSGLSTLDHYGLAIRDGDGDVIGVLSVEDAGGRFDGGIQILQIEAPVKTFLRIEAPFRCESSLDRISIQCDEPSTIVVGARARHCYPQETITITDSPTDLLEALSYFGDTMMTASPERSFPTLRAHPPRLVHGEELDVPDTLSKPETGVTITVPPDRSEIMSVAPLAYYLLATVEPGEGFALTTSAGVDYRPTERGTADAATELLTHCFTLDCLVRTEGLYDVDLYERQRFESLSDVDLAYADLYDQPLAERLGRYLEVDRDAVSEIGPTWLTTALLEPGREAVEALPYLSYELAQVRTADPPRYSGNEARSKALEAFSGSAGAGKTRTTSLVFDDKAEFVAVPETDSTQTVWVGSGIPLNSAAFDVNGYEHYSHVTEDDESGLEITIVCNEIEMDKESTDLQEVLDPRDDLEPELTIRRRLSVAELRAVIEDGADYLHFVGHATPDGLQCPDGELDVGTVEQSNVDMFFLNACQSFQQGKRLVERGSVGGMVTYSDVADKYALQTGTLIGQLLNDGFSIGACHSIVRETRPIGGHYTAVGNRTAILSQPEGGAPTLFHISQKSDGYVFDTHVHPSEAYPIGSIISLVIDPDDKHYLVPSSDQFDVAPEEVEEALSHSLSPIVVDGQLQSRSEFLSTVER
;
A
#
# COMPACT_ATOMS: atom_id res chain seq x y z
N MET A 1 -7.48 2.42 -23.83
CA MET A 1 -7.81 2.29 -22.40
C MET A 1 -9.32 2.25 -22.25
N GLN A 2 -9.89 1.18 -21.69
CA GLN A 2 -11.17 1.33 -21.01
C GLN A 2 -10.92 2.30 -19.85
N SER A 3 -11.68 3.38 -19.75
CA SER A 3 -11.53 4.31 -18.62
C SER A 3 -11.85 3.53 -17.35
N GLY A 4 -10.92 3.52 -16.39
CA GLY A 4 -11.17 2.96 -15.06
C GLY A 4 -12.27 3.71 -14.30
N ILE A 5 -12.74 4.84 -14.84
CA ILE A 5 -13.81 5.68 -14.30
C ILE A 5 -15.06 5.55 -15.15
N LYS A 6 -16.21 5.39 -14.49
CA LYS A 6 -17.53 5.39 -15.12
C LYS A 6 -18.46 6.38 -14.42
N PHE A 7 -19.04 7.27 -15.21
CA PHE A 7 -20.11 8.16 -14.78
C PHE A 7 -21.47 7.57 -15.14
N THR A 8 -22.40 7.54 -14.19
CA THR A 8 -23.79 7.13 -14.45
C THR A 8 -24.78 8.06 -13.75
N THR A 9 -25.98 8.20 -14.29
CA THR A 9 -27.06 8.99 -13.67
C THR A 9 -28.04 8.07 -12.96
N LYS A 10 -28.40 8.41 -11.72
CA LYS A 10 -29.49 7.75 -10.98
C LYS A 10 -30.56 8.79 -10.67
N GLY A 11 -31.81 8.50 -11.02
CA GLY A 11 -32.87 9.50 -10.95
C GLY A 11 -32.67 10.63 -11.96
N GLU A 12 -33.18 11.83 -11.64
CA GLU A 12 -33.09 13.01 -12.51
C GLU A 12 -31.94 13.96 -12.13
N SER A 13 -31.33 13.82 -10.95
CA SER A 13 -30.40 14.81 -10.35
C SER A 13 -29.04 14.25 -9.92
N ASP A 14 -28.84 12.93 -9.84
CA ASP A 14 -27.66 12.39 -9.17
C ASP A 14 -26.66 11.81 -10.18
N VAL A 15 -25.40 12.23 -10.07
CA VAL A 15 -24.26 11.67 -10.81
C VAL A 15 -23.51 10.73 -9.89
N HIS A 16 -23.52 9.44 -10.22
CA HIS A 16 -22.66 8.44 -9.62
C HIS A 16 -21.33 8.38 -10.35
N ILE A 17 -20.25 8.49 -9.58
CA ILE A 17 -18.86 8.42 -10.04
C ILE A 17 -18.32 7.11 -9.48
N ARG A 18 -18.01 6.16 -10.36
CA ARG A 18 -17.49 4.84 -9.98
C ARG A 18 -16.09 4.66 -10.55
N ASP A 19 -15.16 4.31 -9.67
CA ASP A 19 -13.92 3.63 -10.03
C ASP A 19 -14.26 2.16 -10.26
N VAL A 20 -14.27 1.73 -11.51
CA VAL A 20 -14.60 0.35 -11.90
C VAL A 20 -13.48 -0.61 -11.50
N VAL A 21 -12.24 -0.11 -11.43
CA VAL A 21 -11.06 -0.92 -11.14
C VAL A 21 -10.96 -1.19 -9.64
N ALA A 22 -11.25 -0.17 -8.82
CA ALA A 22 -11.17 -0.27 -7.37
C ALA A 22 -12.52 -0.51 -6.70
N GLY A 23 -13.61 -0.66 -7.46
CA GLY A 23 -14.97 -0.85 -6.95
C GLY A 23 -15.60 0.33 -6.20
N GLN A 24 -14.79 1.34 -5.84
CA GLN A 24 -15.20 2.51 -5.08
C GLN A 24 -16.17 3.38 -5.88
N GLN A 25 -17.18 3.91 -5.20
CA GLN A 25 -18.11 4.86 -5.79
C GLN A 25 -18.61 5.86 -4.77
N TYR A 26 -18.95 7.03 -5.25
CA TYR A 26 -19.77 7.98 -4.51
C TYR A 26 -20.62 8.77 -5.50
N HIS A 27 -21.47 9.67 -5.01
CA HIS A 27 -22.30 10.48 -5.90
C HIS A 27 -22.32 11.95 -5.51
N LEU A 28 -22.56 12.76 -6.55
CA LEU A 28 -22.84 14.18 -6.44
C LEU A 28 -24.33 14.38 -6.71
N SER A 29 -25.00 15.07 -5.78
CA SER A 29 -26.42 15.41 -5.89
C SER A 29 -26.56 16.81 -6.47
N ALA A 30 -27.14 16.93 -7.67
CA ALA A 30 -27.44 18.22 -8.28
C ALA A 30 -28.73 18.82 -7.74
N SER A 31 -28.81 20.15 -7.70
CA SER A 31 -30.02 20.87 -7.29
C SER A 31 -31.14 20.80 -8.33
N ASP A 32 -30.79 20.60 -9.60
CA ASP A 32 -31.70 20.54 -10.74
C ASP A 32 -31.65 19.17 -11.42
N SER A 33 -32.59 18.96 -12.35
CA SER A 33 -32.46 17.83 -13.27
C SER A 33 -31.30 18.06 -14.24
N ILE A 34 -30.47 17.03 -14.43
CA ILE A 34 -29.22 17.11 -15.19
C ILE A 34 -29.28 16.32 -16.51
N ASP A 35 -28.62 16.85 -17.53
CA ASP A 35 -28.28 16.15 -18.77
C ASP A 35 -26.76 15.95 -18.81
N VAL A 36 -26.30 14.70 -18.73
CA VAL A 36 -24.87 14.38 -18.68
C VAL A 36 -24.33 14.22 -20.11
N ARG A 37 -23.27 14.99 -20.42
CA ARG A 37 -22.59 14.92 -21.72
C ARG A 37 -21.12 14.54 -21.53
N PRO A 38 -20.50 13.74 -22.42
CA PRO A 38 -19.06 13.50 -22.37
C PRO A 38 -18.27 14.81 -22.51
N SER A 39 -17.19 14.95 -21.75
CA SER A 39 -16.24 16.06 -21.84
C SER A 39 -14.81 15.54 -21.97
N SER A 40 -13.85 16.43 -22.21
CA SER A 40 -12.43 16.06 -22.33
C SER A 40 -11.74 16.09 -20.96
N PRO A 41 -10.96 15.06 -20.57
CA PRO A 41 -10.08 15.12 -19.41
C PRO A 41 -9.04 16.24 -19.50
N GLU A 42 -8.67 16.66 -20.71
CA GLU A 42 -7.77 17.80 -20.97
C GLU A 42 -8.37 19.15 -20.55
N ALA A 43 -9.62 19.19 -20.09
CA ALA A 43 -10.21 20.39 -19.49
C ALA A 43 -9.56 20.76 -18.15
N PHE A 44 -8.80 19.84 -17.54
CA PHE A 44 -8.12 20.03 -16.25
C PHE A 44 -6.60 20.13 -16.45
N PRO A 45 -5.91 21.01 -15.69
CA PRO A 45 -4.44 21.07 -15.68
C PRO A 45 -3.83 19.86 -14.95
N ALA A 46 -4.54 19.29 -13.97
CA ALA A 46 -4.15 18.04 -13.33
C ALA A 46 -4.59 16.83 -14.18
N PRO A 47 -3.82 15.73 -14.23
CA PRO A 47 -4.22 14.52 -14.95
C PRO A 47 -5.55 13.96 -14.42
N VAL A 48 -6.50 13.75 -15.32
CA VAL A 48 -7.83 13.18 -15.04
C VAL A 48 -8.04 11.98 -15.97
N THR A 49 -8.72 10.94 -15.48
CA THR A 49 -8.95 9.71 -16.25
C THR A 49 -10.10 9.87 -17.24
N ASP A 50 -11.23 10.41 -16.79
CA ASP A 50 -12.41 10.63 -17.61
C ASP A 50 -13.18 11.87 -17.13
N ALA A 51 -13.98 12.50 -17.99
CA ALA A 51 -14.71 13.71 -17.68
C ALA A 51 -16.09 13.79 -18.34
N ILE A 52 -17.03 14.43 -17.63
CA ILE A 52 -18.37 14.76 -18.12
C ILE A 52 -18.67 16.24 -17.91
N GLU A 53 -19.72 16.71 -18.57
CA GLU A 53 -20.29 18.04 -18.44
C GLU A 53 -21.74 17.92 -17.99
N ILE A 54 -22.13 18.76 -17.03
CA ILE A 54 -23.51 18.90 -16.54
C ILE A 54 -23.88 20.38 -16.41
N GLU A 55 -25.18 20.68 -16.49
CA GLU A 55 -25.74 22.01 -16.25
C GLU A 55 -26.64 21.97 -15.01
N THR A 56 -26.32 22.76 -13.99
CA THR A 56 -27.07 22.79 -12.71
C THR A 56 -26.87 24.13 -11.99
N SER A 57 -27.81 24.53 -11.14
CA SER A 57 -27.64 25.66 -10.22
C SER A 57 -26.85 25.30 -8.96
N GLY A 58 -26.62 24.01 -8.67
CA GLY A 58 -25.82 23.59 -7.54
C GLY A 58 -25.48 22.10 -7.51
N LEU A 59 -24.47 21.76 -6.71
CA LEU A 59 -23.99 20.40 -6.46
C LEU A 59 -23.70 20.23 -4.97
N SER A 60 -23.90 19.01 -4.47
CA SER A 60 -23.53 18.67 -3.09
C SER A 60 -23.05 17.23 -2.98
N THR A 61 -22.17 16.98 -2.02
CA THR A 61 -21.82 15.63 -1.58
C THR A 61 -22.80 15.16 -0.52
N LEU A 62 -22.87 13.84 -0.27
CA LEU A 62 -23.62 13.30 0.87
C LEU A 62 -22.83 13.34 2.17
N ASP A 63 -21.51 13.16 2.06
CA ASP A 63 -20.58 13.13 3.18
C ASP A 63 -19.59 14.28 3.08
N HIS A 64 -18.93 14.60 4.19
CA HIS A 64 -17.83 15.54 4.20
C HIS A 64 -16.57 14.90 3.62
N TYR A 65 -15.88 15.65 2.76
CA TYR A 65 -14.58 15.27 2.21
C TYR A 65 -13.63 16.46 2.29
N GLY A 66 -12.32 16.19 2.24
CA GLY A 66 -11.33 17.24 2.05
C GLY A 66 -11.56 17.98 0.73
N LEU A 67 -11.45 19.30 0.76
CA LEU A 67 -11.68 20.16 -0.41
C LEU A 67 -10.53 21.13 -0.62
N ALA A 68 -9.79 20.95 -1.71
CA ALA A 68 -8.82 21.93 -2.19
C ALA A 68 -9.43 22.76 -3.33
N ILE A 69 -9.11 24.05 -3.35
CA ILE A 69 -9.54 25.01 -4.35
C ILE A 69 -8.32 25.40 -5.16
N ARG A 70 -8.43 25.23 -6.47
CA ARG A 70 -7.41 25.59 -7.44
C ARG A 70 -7.91 26.67 -8.38
N ASP A 71 -7.01 27.50 -8.88
CA ASP A 71 -7.32 28.42 -9.95
C ASP A 71 -7.35 27.73 -11.33
N GLY A 72 -7.44 28.53 -12.40
CA GLY A 72 -7.51 28.04 -13.77
C GLY A 72 -6.20 27.47 -14.32
N ASP A 73 -5.07 27.85 -13.74
CA ASP A 73 -3.75 27.31 -14.09
C ASP A 73 -3.47 26.02 -13.30
N GLY A 74 -4.22 25.80 -12.22
CA GLY A 74 -4.20 24.59 -11.41
C GLY A 74 -3.55 24.78 -10.06
N ASP A 75 -3.10 25.98 -9.72
CA ASP A 75 -2.41 26.25 -8.45
C ASP A 75 -3.39 26.21 -7.28
N VAL A 76 -2.98 25.61 -6.16
CA VAL A 76 -3.81 25.56 -4.94
C VAL A 76 -3.87 26.95 -4.32
N ILE A 77 -5.06 27.55 -4.30
CA ILE A 77 -5.30 28.89 -3.74
C ILE A 77 -6.00 28.85 -2.37
N GLY A 78 -6.44 27.66 -1.94
CA GLY A 78 -7.00 27.45 -0.62
C GLY A 78 -7.41 26.00 -0.38
N VAL A 79 -7.52 25.63 0.90
CA VAL A 79 -8.10 24.36 1.36
C VAL A 79 -9.22 24.73 2.31
N LEU A 80 -10.42 24.18 2.10
CA LEU A 80 -11.55 24.40 2.99
C LEU A 80 -11.65 23.26 3.99
N SER A 81 -11.41 23.58 5.26
CA SER A 81 -11.70 22.68 6.39
C SER A 81 -13.15 22.85 6.86
N VAL A 82 -13.60 21.98 7.76
CA VAL A 82 -14.91 22.12 8.45
C VAL A 82 -15.00 23.44 9.24
N GLU A 83 -13.86 23.94 9.73
CA GLU A 83 -13.79 25.18 10.51
C GLU A 83 -13.91 26.44 9.63
N ASP A 84 -13.65 26.29 8.33
CA ASP A 84 -13.81 27.34 7.33
C ASP A 84 -15.22 27.27 6.73
N ALA A 85 -16.07 28.24 7.08
CA ALA A 85 -17.48 28.33 6.66
C ALA A 85 -17.71 28.53 5.14
N GLY A 86 -16.69 28.34 4.30
CA GLY A 86 -16.75 28.49 2.86
C GLY A 86 -16.52 29.91 2.34
N GLY A 87 -16.63 30.07 1.02
CA GLY A 87 -16.28 31.29 0.31
C GLY A 87 -17.16 31.54 -0.92
N ARG A 88 -17.13 32.80 -1.40
CA ARG A 88 -17.76 33.19 -2.67
C ARG A 88 -16.68 33.46 -3.71
N PHE A 89 -16.92 32.96 -4.92
CA PHE A 89 -16.05 33.10 -6.08
C PHE A 89 -16.81 33.89 -7.13
N ASP A 90 -16.38 35.12 -7.40
CA ASP A 90 -17.10 36.08 -8.24
C ASP A 90 -16.81 35.94 -9.75
N GLY A 91 -16.12 34.87 -10.16
CA GLY A 91 -15.83 34.51 -11.56
C GLY A 91 -14.36 34.13 -11.80
N GLY A 92 -14.06 33.70 -13.03
CA GLY A 92 -12.79 33.09 -13.39
C GLY A 92 -12.82 31.57 -13.19
N ILE A 93 -11.98 30.84 -13.91
CA ILE A 93 -11.94 29.38 -13.80
C ILE A 93 -11.45 29.00 -12.41
N GLN A 94 -12.26 28.20 -11.71
CA GLN A 94 -11.91 27.56 -10.45
C GLN A 94 -12.05 26.06 -10.62
N ILE A 95 -11.16 25.31 -9.98
CA ILE A 95 -11.18 23.85 -9.96
C ILE A 95 -11.27 23.40 -8.51
N LEU A 96 -12.40 22.80 -8.14
CA LEU A 96 -12.59 22.21 -6.83
C LEU A 96 -12.13 20.76 -6.86
N GLN A 97 -11.10 20.44 -6.09
CA GLN A 97 -10.59 19.08 -5.93
C GLN A 97 -11.17 18.48 -4.65
N ILE A 98 -12.00 17.45 -4.81
CA ILE A 98 -12.67 16.73 -3.73
C ILE A 98 -11.91 15.43 -3.48
N GLU A 99 -11.41 15.26 -2.26
CA GLU A 99 -10.72 14.06 -1.78
C GLU A 99 -11.72 12.96 -1.36
N ALA A 100 -12.66 12.63 -2.25
CA ALA A 100 -13.63 11.55 -2.09
C ALA A 100 -13.02 10.17 -2.39
N PRO A 101 -13.75 9.04 -2.17
CA PRO A 101 -13.28 7.68 -2.52
C PRO A 101 -12.80 7.56 -3.97
N VAL A 102 -13.42 8.33 -4.88
CA VAL A 102 -12.88 8.59 -6.23
C VAL A 102 -12.42 10.05 -6.30
N LYS A 103 -11.16 10.28 -6.66
CA LYS A 103 -10.60 11.64 -6.69
C LYS A 103 -11.29 12.46 -7.76
N THR A 104 -12.00 13.51 -7.37
CA THR A 104 -12.92 14.24 -8.25
C THR A 104 -12.56 15.71 -8.36
N PHE A 105 -12.72 16.26 -9.56
CA PHE A 105 -12.41 17.64 -9.90
C PHE A 105 -13.63 18.30 -10.52
N LEU A 106 -14.01 19.47 -10.03
CA LEU A 106 -15.11 20.27 -10.57
C LEU A 106 -14.55 21.56 -11.14
N ARG A 107 -14.57 21.70 -12.47
CA ARG A 107 -14.17 22.94 -13.14
C ARG A 107 -15.38 23.83 -13.35
N ILE A 108 -15.35 25.01 -12.75
CA ILE A 108 -16.46 25.98 -12.71
C ILE A 108 -15.92 27.34 -13.16
N GLU A 109 -16.58 27.97 -14.13
CA GLU A 109 -16.21 29.31 -14.62
C GLU A 109 -17.17 30.41 -14.15
N ALA A 110 -18.42 30.03 -13.88
CA ALA A 110 -19.47 30.94 -13.41
C ALA A 110 -19.28 31.30 -11.93
N PRO A 111 -19.83 32.44 -11.46
CA PRO A 111 -19.83 32.77 -10.05
C PRO A 111 -20.57 31.71 -9.21
N PHE A 112 -19.95 31.31 -8.09
CA PHE A 112 -20.53 30.33 -7.17
C PHE A 112 -20.16 30.63 -5.72
N ARG A 113 -20.92 30.03 -4.80
CA ARG A 113 -20.62 29.94 -3.38
C ARG A 113 -20.32 28.49 -3.05
N CYS A 114 -19.25 28.25 -2.31
CA CYS A 114 -18.88 26.94 -1.82
C CYS A 114 -18.91 26.97 -0.28
N GLU A 115 -19.53 25.97 0.33
CA GLU A 115 -19.62 25.81 1.77
C GLU A 115 -19.19 24.40 2.15
N SER A 116 -18.28 24.29 3.12
CA SER A 116 -17.90 23.03 3.74
C SER A 116 -18.54 22.96 5.11
N SER A 117 -19.15 21.82 5.43
CA SER A 117 -19.78 21.55 6.73
C SER A 117 -19.36 20.16 7.21
N LEU A 118 -19.64 19.84 8.47
CA LEU A 118 -19.37 18.53 9.06
C LEU A 118 -19.95 17.36 8.27
N ASP A 119 -21.07 17.58 7.56
CA ASP A 119 -21.80 16.51 6.89
C ASP A 119 -21.62 16.51 5.37
N ARG A 120 -21.22 17.64 4.76
CA ARG A 120 -21.15 17.76 3.28
C ARG A 120 -20.39 18.97 2.79
N ILE A 121 -20.04 18.91 1.51
CA ILE A 121 -19.65 20.04 0.66
C ILE A 121 -20.88 20.47 -0.15
N SER A 122 -21.15 21.79 -0.21
CA SER A 122 -22.24 22.38 -1.00
C SER A 122 -21.71 23.47 -1.92
N ILE A 123 -22.10 23.42 -3.20
CA ILE A 123 -21.72 24.35 -4.25
C ILE A 123 -23.00 24.93 -4.84
N GLN A 124 -23.14 26.25 -4.84
CA GLN A 124 -24.31 26.95 -5.36
C GLN A 124 -23.88 28.02 -6.36
N CYS A 125 -24.28 27.86 -7.61
CA CYS A 125 -24.17 28.87 -8.67
C CYS A 125 -25.32 29.88 -8.56
N ASP A 126 -25.07 31.11 -9.00
CA ASP A 126 -26.09 32.17 -9.01
C ASP A 126 -27.22 31.89 -10.02
N GLU A 127 -26.87 31.27 -11.15
CA GLU A 127 -27.76 30.79 -12.20
C GLU A 127 -27.31 29.38 -12.63
N PRO A 128 -28.20 28.55 -13.21
CA PRO A 128 -27.81 27.27 -13.80
C PRO A 128 -26.61 27.44 -14.73
N SER A 129 -25.53 26.70 -14.45
CA SER A 129 -24.23 26.88 -15.09
C SER A 129 -23.62 25.54 -15.47
N THR A 130 -22.78 25.56 -16.50
CA THR A 130 -22.00 24.40 -16.93
C THR A 130 -20.88 24.10 -15.93
N ILE A 131 -20.85 22.88 -15.42
CA ILE A 131 -19.80 22.34 -14.56
C ILE A 131 -19.20 21.13 -15.25
N VAL A 132 -17.88 21.13 -15.44
CA VAL A 132 -17.15 19.95 -15.94
C VAL A 132 -16.70 19.14 -14.72
N VAL A 133 -17.09 17.87 -14.67
CA VAL A 133 -16.74 16.91 -13.62
C VAL A 133 -15.71 15.94 -14.17
N GLY A 134 -14.50 15.98 -13.63
CA GLY A 134 -13.43 15.04 -13.93
C GLY A 134 -13.22 14.09 -12.75
N ALA A 135 -12.84 12.84 -13.03
CA ALA A 135 -12.48 11.89 -11.97
C ALA A 135 -11.24 11.06 -12.32
N ARG A 136 -10.54 10.64 -11.27
CA ARG A 136 -9.33 9.82 -11.33
C ARG A 136 -9.41 8.69 -10.29
N ALA A 137 -9.03 7.50 -10.72
CA ALA A 137 -8.93 6.33 -9.87
C ALA A 137 -7.89 6.54 -8.76
N ARG A 138 -8.16 6.05 -7.55
CA ARG A 138 -7.18 6.04 -6.46
C ARG A 138 -6.30 4.80 -6.50
N HIS A 139 -6.89 3.67 -6.90
CA HIS A 139 -6.24 2.37 -6.93
C HIS A 139 -6.23 1.82 -8.35
N CYS A 140 -5.30 0.91 -8.62
CA CYS A 140 -5.18 0.31 -9.92
C CYS A 140 -4.66 -1.12 -9.84
N TYR A 141 -5.22 -1.94 -10.73
CA TYR A 141 -4.85 -3.34 -10.96
C TYR A 141 -4.42 -3.52 -12.42
N PRO A 142 -3.66 -4.56 -12.76
CA PRO A 142 -3.31 -4.82 -14.15
C PRO A 142 -4.56 -4.93 -15.02
N GLN A 143 -4.73 -4.00 -15.97
CA GLN A 143 -5.88 -3.98 -16.89
C GLN A 143 -5.61 -4.75 -18.18
N GLU A 144 -4.34 -4.91 -18.54
CA GLU A 144 -3.90 -5.57 -19.76
C GLU A 144 -3.00 -6.77 -19.40
N THR A 145 -2.89 -7.73 -20.31
CA THR A 145 -2.06 -8.94 -20.10
C THR A 145 -1.13 -9.14 -21.28
N ILE A 146 0.16 -9.24 -21.01
CA ILE A 146 1.19 -9.64 -21.98
C ILE A 146 1.50 -11.11 -21.75
N THR A 147 1.41 -11.91 -22.82
CA THR A 147 1.86 -13.30 -22.79
C THR A 147 3.31 -13.36 -23.21
N ILE A 148 4.16 -14.06 -22.45
CA ILE A 148 5.60 -14.22 -22.76
C ILE A 148 5.99 -15.70 -22.81
N THR A 149 7.10 -16.00 -23.47
CA THR A 149 7.75 -17.32 -23.36
C THR A 149 8.82 -17.34 -22.26
N ASP A 150 9.52 -18.47 -22.07
CA ASP A 150 10.69 -18.55 -21.18
C ASP A 150 11.94 -17.81 -21.73
N SER A 151 11.85 -17.19 -22.91
CA SER A 151 12.91 -16.42 -23.55
C SER A 151 13.23 -15.14 -22.77
N PRO A 152 14.51 -14.88 -22.40
CA PRO A 152 14.92 -13.60 -21.80
C PRO A 152 14.63 -12.39 -22.70
N THR A 153 14.63 -12.58 -24.03
CA THR A 153 14.32 -11.49 -24.97
C THR A 153 12.86 -11.06 -24.92
N ASP A 154 11.94 -11.99 -24.68
CA ASP A 154 10.52 -11.69 -24.55
C ASP A 154 10.26 -10.91 -23.26
N LEU A 155 11.00 -11.22 -22.19
CA LEU A 155 10.93 -10.47 -20.94
C LEU A 155 11.46 -9.03 -21.10
N LEU A 156 12.58 -8.82 -21.80
CA LEU A 156 13.09 -7.48 -22.14
C LEU A 156 12.04 -6.66 -22.90
N GLU A 157 11.39 -7.29 -23.89
CA GLU A 157 10.35 -6.66 -24.68
C GLU A 157 9.15 -6.28 -23.82
N ALA A 158 8.66 -7.19 -22.98
CA ALA A 158 7.53 -6.96 -22.10
C ALA A 158 7.77 -5.84 -21.08
N LEU A 159 8.96 -5.77 -20.46
CA LEU A 159 9.30 -4.70 -19.51
C LEU A 159 9.28 -3.31 -20.15
N SER A 160 9.52 -3.20 -21.46
CA SER A 160 9.46 -1.93 -22.19
C SER A 160 8.04 -1.35 -22.30
N TYR A 161 7.00 -2.16 -22.01
CA TYR A 161 5.60 -1.73 -21.98
C TYR A 161 5.12 -1.38 -20.57
N PHE A 162 5.90 -1.63 -19.52
CA PHE A 162 5.45 -1.40 -18.14
C PHE A 162 5.07 0.07 -17.89
N GLY A 163 5.73 1.01 -18.56
CA GLY A 163 5.46 2.44 -18.42
C GLY A 163 4.25 2.98 -19.17
N ASP A 164 3.55 2.18 -20.01
CA ASP A 164 2.37 2.64 -20.77
C ASP A 164 1.25 3.19 -19.86
N THR A 165 1.21 2.69 -18.63
CA THR A 165 0.17 2.96 -17.63
C THR A 165 0.45 4.20 -16.77
N MET A 166 1.64 4.78 -16.86
CA MET A 166 1.97 6.03 -16.17
C MET A 166 1.24 7.21 -16.82
N MET A 167 0.61 8.06 -16.00
CA MET A 167 -0.15 9.21 -16.51
C MET A 167 0.74 10.38 -16.96
N THR A 168 2.00 10.41 -16.53
CA THR A 168 2.92 11.51 -16.81
C THR A 168 4.38 11.07 -16.74
N ALA A 169 5.24 11.77 -17.50
CA ALA A 169 6.70 11.67 -17.43
C ALA A 169 7.33 12.80 -16.58
N SER A 170 6.54 13.71 -16.02
CA SER A 170 7.02 14.77 -15.12
C SER A 170 7.41 14.19 -13.74
N PRO A 171 7.99 15.00 -12.83
CA PRO A 171 8.28 14.57 -11.45
C PRO A 171 7.04 14.11 -10.69
N GLU A 172 5.86 14.57 -11.09
CA GLU A 172 4.54 14.18 -10.56
C GLU A 172 4.29 12.67 -10.58
N ARG A 173 4.99 11.88 -11.41
CA ARG A 173 4.91 10.41 -11.39
C ARG A 173 5.36 9.80 -10.05
N SER A 174 6.01 10.56 -9.18
CA SER A 174 6.27 10.16 -7.80
C SER A 174 5.01 10.21 -6.91
N PHE A 175 3.87 10.75 -7.37
CA PHE A 175 2.58 10.56 -6.72
C PHE A 175 1.97 9.19 -7.05
N PRO A 176 1.50 8.42 -6.05
CA PRO A 176 0.87 7.12 -6.27
C PRO A 176 -0.26 7.13 -7.29
N THR A 177 -1.17 8.10 -7.19
CA THR A 177 -2.35 8.21 -8.08
C THR A 177 -2.03 8.58 -9.54
N LEU A 178 -0.75 8.81 -9.87
CA LEU A 178 -0.28 9.06 -11.24
C LEU A 178 0.55 7.89 -11.81
N ARG A 179 0.73 6.83 -11.00
CA ARG A 179 1.34 5.57 -11.37
C ARG A 179 0.24 4.53 -11.49
N ALA A 180 -0.21 4.17 -12.70
CA ALA A 180 -1.14 3.05 -12.82
C ALA A 180 -0.39 1.73 -12.99
N HIS A 181 -1.02 0.63 -12.60
CA HIS A 181 -0.39 -0.68 -12.50
C HIS A 181 0.15 -1.20 -13.86
N PRO A 182 1.37 -1.75 -13.94
CA PRO A 182 1.89 -2.39 -15.16
C PRO A 182 0.98 -3.54 -15.65
N PRO A 183 1.05 -3.91 -16.94
CA PRO A 183 0.30 -5.05 -17.47
C PRO A 183 0.71 -6.36 -16.81
N ARG A 184 -0.24 -7.28 -16.64
CA ARG A 184 -0.03 -8.63 -16.12
C ARG A 184 0.91 -9.39 -17.06
N LEU A 185 1.81 -10.19 -16.50
CA LEU A 185 2.61 -11.13 -17.27
C LEU A 185 2.08 -12.55 -17.06
N VAL A 186 1.88 -13.29 -18.15
CA VAL A 186 1.51 -14.71 -18.12
C VAL A 186 2.40 -15.51 -19.05
N HIS A 187 2.65 -16.78 -18.74
CA HIS A 187 3.47 -17.65 -19.59
C HIS A 187 2.63 -18.33 -20.68
N GLY A 188 3.12 -18.30 -21.93
CA GLY A 188 2.50 -18.96 -23.07
C GLY A 188 3.51 -19.56 -24.04
N GLU A 189 3.04 -19.92 -25.24
CA GLU A 189 3.87 -20.51 -26.30
C GLU A 189 4.57 -19.48 -27.19
N GLU A 190 4.01 -18.26 -27.28
CA GLU A 190 4.56 -17.14 -28.05
C GLU A 190 4.36 -15.82 -27.31
N LEU A 191 5.16 -14.81 -27.69
CA LEU A 191 4.99 -13.44 -27.21
C LEU A 191 3.75 -12.83 -27.84
N ASP A 192 2.80 -12.38 -27.01
CA ASP A 192 1.59 -11.66 -27.41
C ASP A 192 1.46 -10.38 -26.58
N VAL A 193 1.54 -9.24 -27.26
CA VAL A 193 1.39 -7.91 -26.66
C VAL A 193 0.11 -7.30 -27.22
N PRO A 194 -0.87 -6.93 -26.37
CA PRO A 194 -2.10 -6.28 -26.82
C PRO A 194 -1.83 -5.01 -27.64
N ASP A 195 -2.57 -4.83 -28.74
CA ASP A 195 -2.51 -3.62 -29.58
C ASP A 195 -2.89 -2.33 -28.82
N THR A 196 -3.49 -2.46 -27.63
CA THR A 196 -3.85 -1.35 -26.74
C THR A 196 -2.67 -0.77 -25.98
N LEU A 197 -1.55 -1.51 -25.88
CA LEU A 197 -0.33 -1.08 -25.18
C LEU A 197 0.65 -0.40 -26.13
N SER A 198 1.34 0.62 -25.64
CA SER A 198 2.40 1.32 -26.36
C SER A 198 3.67 1.47 -25.53
N LYS A 199 4.82 1.56 -26.18
CA LYS A 199 6.07 1.86 -25.47
C LYS A 199 6.19 3.37 -25.26
N PRO A 200 6.44 3.86 -24.04
CA PRO A 200 6.65 5.28 -23.81
C PRO A 200 7.85 5.83 -24.59
N GLU A 201 7.65 6.90 -25.37
CA GLU A 201 8.71 7.57 -26.13
C GLU A 201 9.43 8.63 -25.28
N THR A 202 10.00 8.24 -24.14
CA THR A 202 10.67 9.16 -23.21
C THR A 202 12.14 9.44 -23.54
N GLY A 203 12.71 8.65 -24.46
CA GLY A 203 14.12 8.71 -24.81
C GLY A 203 15.05 8.15 -23.74
N VAL A 204 14.55 7.34 -22.81
CA VAL A 204 15.33 6.63 -21.77
C VAL A 204 15.48 5.16 -22.15
N THR A 205 16.71 4.64 -22.13
CA THR A 205 17.01 3.25 -22.45
C THR A 205 17.89 2.62 -21.37
N ILE A 206 17.45 1.46 -20.87
CA ILE A 206 18.24 0.60 -19.99
C ILE A 206 18.75 -0.57 -20.81
N THR A 207 20.06 -0.79 -20.83
CA THR A 207 20.62 -2.03 -21.37
C THR A 207 21.02 -2.95 -20.24
N VAL A 208 20.77 -4.24 -20.39
CA VAL A 208 21.09 -5.26 -19.38
C VAL A 208 21.47 -6.57 -20.07
N PRO A 209 22.34 -7.42 -19.49
CA PRO A 209 22.58 -8.75 -20.05
C PRO A 209 21.27 -9.50 -20.27
N PRO A 210 21.13 -10.28 -21.37
CA PRO A 210 19.94 -11.09 -21.63
C PRO A 210 19.90 -12.33 -20.73
N ASP A 211 20.06 -12.11 -19.43
CA ASP A 211 19.98 -13.08 -18.34
C ASP A 211 18.74 -12.76 -17.51
N ARG A 212 17.96 -13.79 -17.17
CA ARG A 212 16.66 -13.62 -16.51
C ARG A 212 16.78 -12.88 -15.17
N SER A 213 17.83 -13.16 -14.40
CA SER A 213 18.03 -12.54 -13.09
C SER A 213 18.39 -11.07 -13.20
N GLU A 214 19.25 -10.74 -14.16
CA GLU A 214 19.64 -9.37 -14.45
C GLU A 214 18.44 -8.54 -14.95
N ILE A 215 17.61 -9.11 -15.84
CA ILE A 215 16.41 -8.46 -16.38
C ILE A 215 15.36 -8.23 -15.29
N MET A 216 15.08 -9.23 -14.43
CA MET A 216 14.13 -9.09 -13.32
C MET A 216 14.50 -7.94 -12.39
N SER A 217 15.79 -7.77 -12.12
CA SER A 217 16.29 -6.78 -11.16
C SER A 217 16.12 -5.32 -11.64
N VAL A 218 15.94 -5.08 -12.94
CA VAL A 218 15.73 -3.74 -13.49
C VAL A 218 14.25 -3.38 -13.69
N ALA A 219 13.32 -4.31 -13.50
CA ALA A 219 11.90 -4.10 -13.83
C ALA A 219 11.26 -2.89 -13.09
N PRO A 220 11.43 -2.70 -11.77
CA PRO A 220 10.87 -1.54 -11.07
C PRO A 220 11.49 -0.21 -11.54
N LEU A 221 12.78 -0.20 -11.84
CA LEU A 221 13.47 0.98 -12.38
C LEU A 221 12.96 1.30 -13.80
N ALA A 222 12.83 0.30 -14.66
CA ALA A 222 12.35 0.47 -16.03
C ALA A 222 10.94 1.02 -16.06
N TYR A 223 10.06 0.50 -15.20
CA TYR A 223 8.72 1.03 -14.97
C TYR A 223 8.74 2.50 -14.52
N TYR A 224 9.48 2.81 -13.46
CA TYR A 224 9.51 4.17 -12.90
C TYR A 224 10.12 5.22 -13.85
N LEU A 225 11.08 4.81 -14.67
CA LEU A 225 11.76 5.66 -15.65
C LEU A 225 11.14 5.63 -17.03
N LEU A 226 10.02 4.91 -17.23
CA LEU A 226 9.36 4.81 -18.54
C LEU A 226 10.34 4.36 -19.63
N ALA A 227 11.24 3.44 -19.28
CA ALA A 227 12.42 3.14 -20.08
C ALA A 227 12.17 1.98 -21.05
N THR A 228 12.76 2.08 -22.23
CA THR A 228 12.93 0.90 -23.10
C THR A 228 14.03 0.02 -22.52
N VAL A 229 13.82 -1.30 -22.46
CA VAL A 229 14.81 -2.26 -21.96
C VAL A 229 15.35 -3.10 -23.12
N GLU A 230 16.66 -3.07 -23.31
CA GLU A 230 17.34 -3.71 -24.44
C GLU A 230 18.48 -4.64 -23.98
N PRO A 231 18.87 -5.64 -24.79
CA PRO A 231 20.01 -6.48 -24.47
C PRO A 231 21.33 -5.68 -24.58
N GLY A 232 22.19 -5.79 -23.56
CA GLY A 232 23.52 -5.19 -23.51
C GLY A 232 24.58 -6.12 -22.91
N GLU A 233 25.84 -5.67 -22.87
CA GLU A 233 26.93 -6.43 -22.21
C GLU A 233 26.89 -6.30 -20.68
N GLY A 234 26.22 -5.28 -20.16
CA GLY A 234 26.10 -4.98 -18.74
C GLY A 234 25.01 -3.93 -18.51
N PHE A 235 24.71 -3.64 -17.25
CA PHE A 235 23.78 -2.58 -16.89
C PHE A 235 24.28 -1.21 -17.37
N ALA A 236 23.44 -0.50 -18.12
CA ALA A 236 23.66 0.89 -18.46
C ALA A 236 22.33 1.64 -18.56
N LEU A 237 22.35 2.93 -18.25
CA LEU A 237 21.26 3.86 -18.50
C LEU A 237 21.74 4.92 -19.48
N THR A 238 21.08 5.03 -20.62
CA THR A 238 21.37 6.04 -21.64
C THR A 238 20.13 6.85 -21.96
N THR A 239 20.32 8.11 -22.41
CA THR A 239 19.20 8.94 -22.85
C THR A 239 19.46 9.62 -24.18
N SER A 240 18.38 10.01 -24.87
CA SER A 240 18.43 10.83 -26.09
C SER A 240 19.07 12.21 -25.87
N ALA A 241 19.14 12.68 -24.63
CA ALA A 241 19.84 13.90 -24.22
C ALA A 241 21.36 13.71 -24.05
N GLY A 242 21.89 12.50 -24.28
CA GLY A 242 23.32 12.20 -24.23
C GLY A 242 23.83 11.73 -22.87
N VAL A 243 22.94 11.34 -21.95
CA VAL A 243 23.33 10.65 -20.72
C VAL A 243 23.87 9.27 -21.06
N ASP A 244 24.96 8.88 -20.40
CA ASP A 244 25.59 7.56 -20.53
C ASP A 244 26.16 7.11 -19.18
N TYR A 245 25.32 6.46 -18.39
CA TYR A 245 25.65 5.95 -17.06
C TYR A 245 25.92 4.44 -17.11
N ARG A 246 27.15 4.04 -16.75
CA ARG A 246 27.61 2.64 -16.73
C ARG A 246 28.36 2.35 -15.41
N PRO A 247 27.67 1.95 -14.34
CA PRO A 247 28.33 1.63 -13.07
C PRO A 247 29.16 0.36 -13.25
N THR A 248 30.42 0.40 -12.81
CA THR A 248 31.36 -0.73 -12.96
C THR A 248 31.69 -1.45 -11.65
N GLU A 249 31.39 -0.81 -10.51
CA GLU A 249 31.71 -1.33 -9.17
C GLU A 249 30.53 -2.02 -8.49
N ARG A 250 29.33 -1.97 -9.09
CA ARG A 250 28.08 -2.50 -8.53
C ARG A 250 27.47 -3.54 -9.46
N GLY A 251 26.82 -4.55 -8.87
CA GLY A 251 25.96 -5.46 -9.64
C GLY A 251 24.71 -4.72 -10.15
N THR A 252 24.05 -5.26 -11.17
CA THR A 252 22.85 -4.66 -11.78
C THR A 252 21.76 -4.37 -10.77
N ALA A 253 21.46 -5.30 -9.87
CA ALA A 253 20.39 -5.13 -8.88
C ALA A 253 20.66 -3.96 -7.92
N ASP A 254 21.92 -3.82 -7.46
CA ASP A 254 22.33 -2.71 -6.59
C ASP A 254 22.27 -1.37 -7.33
N ALA A 255 22.78 -1.32 -8.56
CA ALA A 255 22.75 -0.13 -9.38
C ALA A 255 21.31 0.31 -9.73
N ALA A 256 20.45 -0.66 -10.06
CA ALA A 256 19.05 -0.38 -10.40
C ALA A 256 18.26 0.13 -9.20
N THR A 257 18.45 -0.52 -8.05
CA THR A 257 17.83 -0.14 -6.77
C THR A 257 18.25 1.24 -6.32
N GLU A 258 19.56 1.53 -6.31
CA GLU A 258 20.08 2.85 -5.94
C GLU A 258 19.55 3.94 -6.87
N LEU A 259 19.54 3.71 -8.19
CA LEU A 259 19.00 4.66 -9.15
C LEU A 259 17.50 4.89 -8.97
N LEU A 260 16.74 3.84 -8.67
CA LEU A 260 15.30 3.95 -8.41
C LEU A 260 15.06 4.86 -7.21
N THR A 261 15.67 4.54 -6.07
CA THR A 261 15.57 5.35 -4.84
C THR A 261 16.01 6.79 -5.09
N HIS A 262 17.14 6.98 -5.76
CA HIS A 262 17.68 8.31 -6.03
C HIS A 262 16.76 9.16 -6.91
N CYS A 263 16.30 8.62 -8.04
CA CYS A 263 15.43 9.35 -8.94
C CYS A 263 14.06 9.60 -8.33
N PHE A 264 13.52 8.62 -7.60
CA PHE A 264 12.25 8.75 -6.89
C PHE A 264 12.29 9.86 -5.86
N THR A 265 13.29 9.86 -4.97
CA THR A 265 13.43 10.89 -3.94
C THR A 265 13.59 12.26 -4.55
N LEU A 266 14.44 12.43 -5.58
CA LEU A 266 14.60 13.72 -6.25
C LEU A 266 13.32 14.19 -6.94
N ASP A 267 12.56 13.31 -7.57
CA ASP A 267 11.24 13.68 -8.13
C ASP A 267 10.26 14.10 -7.03
N CYS A 268 10.28 13.48 -5.84
CA CYS A 268 9.48 13.91 -4.69
C CYS A 268 9.84 15.32 -4.21
N LEU A 269 11.12 15.72 -4.29
CA LEU A 269 11.54 17.09 -3.99
C LEU A 269 11.09 18.06 -5.09
N VAL A 270 11.37 17.73 -6.37
CA VAL A 270 11.12 18.61 -7.51
C VAL A 270 9.61 18.84 -7.74
N ARG A 271 8.75 17.85 -7.48
CA ARG A 271 7.29 18.02 -7.65
C ARG A 271 6.65 19.05 -6.72
N THR A 272 7.38 19.55 -5.71
CA THR A 272 6.88 20.64 -4.85
C THR A 272 6.76 21.97 -5.59
N GLU A 273 7.30 22.07 -6.82
CA GLU A 273 7.08 23.20 -7.73
C GLU A 273 5.86 22.99 -8.66
N GLY A 274 5.14 21.89 -8.50
CA GLY A 274 4.10 21.43 -9.41
C GLY A 274 2.68 21.47 -8.84
N LEU A 275 2.00 20.33 -8.84
CA LEU A 275 0.59 20.22 -8.43
C LEU A 275 0.33 20.64 -6.98
N TYR A 276 1.35 20.63 -6.13
CA TYR A 276 1.24 20.95 -4.72
C TYR A 276 2.48 21.72 -4.25
N ASP A 277 2.32 23.03 -4.06
CA ASP A 277 3.31 23.88 -3.38
C ASP A 277 3.16 23.67 -1.86
N VAL A 278 4.02 22.82 -1.32
CA VAL A 278 4.00 22.41 0.09
C VAL A 278 5.38 22.54 0.70
N ASP A 279 5.41 22.88 1.99
CA ASP A 279 6.65 22.88 2.76
C ASP A 279 7.03 21.45 3.16
N LEU A 280 7.81 20.80 2.31
CA LEU A 280 8.20 19.39 2.44
C LEU A 280 9.44 19.25 3.33
N TYR A 281 9.33 18.49 4.41
CA TYR A 281 10.42 18.21 5.35
C TYR A 281 11.68 17.68 4.65
N GLU A 282 11.52 16.72 3.73
CA GLU A 282 12.65 16.10 3.02
C GLU A 282 13.37 17.10 2.11
N ARG A 283 12.66 18.09 1.55
CA ARG A 283 13.28 19.17 0.75
C ARG A 283 14.12 20.09 1.64
N GLN A 284 13.60 20.53 2.78
CA GLN A 284 14.36 21.33 3.74
C GLN A 284 15.62 20.60 4.20
N ARG A 285 15.49 19.30 4.49
CA ARG A 285 16.62 18.48 4.93
C ARG A 285 17.67 18.34 3.84
N PHE A 286 17.27 18.11 2.58
CA PHE A 286 18.19 18.08 1.45
C PHE A 286 18.96 19.39 1.29
N GLU A 287 18.27 20.53 1.31
CA GLU A 287 18.88 21.87 1.20
C GLU A 287 19.84 22.17 2.35
N SER A 288 19.66 21.54 3.51
CA SER A 288 20.55 21.67 4.66
C SER A 288 21.82 20.81 4.60
N LEU A 289 21.75 19.66 3.93
CA LEU A 289 22.83 18.66 3.87
C LEU A 289 23.67 18.77 2.58
N SER A 290 23.05 19.22 1.49
CA SER A 290 23.66 19.27 0.17
C SER A 290 24.20 20.66 -0.15
N ASP A 291 25.43 20.73 -0.65
CA ASP A 291 25.99 21.95 -1.26
C ASP A 291 25.47 22.20 -2.69
N VAL A 292 24.70 21.26 -3.25
CA VAL A 292 24.12 21.34 -4.59
C VAL A 292 22.80 22.10 -4.53
N ASP A 293 22.78 23.29 -5.12
CA ASP A 293 21.56 24.05 -5.38
C ASP A 293 20.81 23.44 -6.58
N LEU A 294 19.69 22.78 -6.30
CA LEU A 294 18.80 22.26 -7.33
C LEU A 294 17.86 23.38 -7.79
N ALA A 295 17.94 23.74 -9.07
CA ALA A 295 16.96 24.62 -9.68
C ALA A 295 15.62 23.85 -9.87
N TYR A 296 14.86 23.68 -8.79
CA TYR A 296 13.67 22.83 -8.77
C TYR A 296 12.66 23.18 -9.87
N ALA A 297 12.32 24.46 -10.05
CA ALA A 297 11.39 24.89 -11.10
C ALA A 297 11.90 24.53 -12.51
N ASP A 298 13.19 24.76 -12.79
CA ASP A 298 13.78 24.39 -14.09
C ASP A 298 13.80 22.87 -14.29
N LEU A 299 13.99 22.09 -13.23
CA LEU A 299 13.95 20.62 -13.28
C LEU A 299 12.52 20.11 -13.48
N TYR A 300 11.53 20.77 -12.89
CA TYR A 300 10.13 20.39 -13.02
C TYR A 300 9.66 20.42 -14.48
N ASP A 301 10.02 21.48 -15.20
CA ASP A 301 9.65 21.69 -16.61
C ASP A 301 10.50 20.89 -17.62
N GLN A 302 11.61 20.29 -17.18
CA GLN A 302 12.51 19.54 -18.08
C GLN A 302 11.92 18.20 -18.54
N PRO A 303 12.17 17.78 -19.80
CA PRO A 303 11.91 16.42 -20.24
C PRO A 303 12.69 15.39 -19.40
N LEU A 304 12.11 14.21 -19.17
CA LEU A 304 12.69 13.16 -18.34
C LEU A 304 14.13 12.81 -18.74
N ALA A 305 14.41 12.66 -20.04
CA ALA A 305 15.75 12.34 -20.55
C ALA A 305 16.83 13.36 -20.17
N GLU A 306 16.48 14.65 -20.09
CA GLU A 306 17.38 15.75 -19.70
C GLU A 306 17.50 15.83 -18.18
N ARG A 307 16.37 15.76 -17.48
CA ARG A 307 16.31 15.79 -16.00
C ARG A 307 17.13 14.69 -15.36
N LEU A 308 17.12 13.48 -15.93
CA LEU A 308 17.94 12.37 -15.45
C LEU A 308 19.43 12.71 -15.47
N GLY A 309 19.92 13.43 -16.48
CA GLY A 309 21.31 13.88 -16.52
C GLY A 309 21.67 14.74 -15.30
N ARG A 310 20.79 15.68 -14.93
CA ARG A 310 20.95 16.53 -13.75
C ARG A 310 20.87 15.73 -12.45
N TYR A 311 19.93 14.79 -12.34
CA TYR A 311 19.82 13.92 -11.18
C TYR A 311 21.08 13.07 -10.97
N LEU A 312 21.71 12.61 -12.04
CA LEU A 312 22.94 11.83 -11.95
C LEU A 312 24.14 12.65 -11.44
N GLU A 313 24.12 13.99 -11.52
CA GLU A 313 25.15 14.88 -10.95
C GLU A 313 25.03 15.03 -9.43
N VAL A 314 23.86 14.73 -8.85
CA VAL A 314 23.60 14.84 -7.41
C VAL A 314 24.21 13.67 -6.66
N ASP A 315 24.86 13.94 -5.53
CA ASP A 315 25.45 12.92 -4.67
C ASP A 315 24.39 11.91 -4.19
N ARG A 316 24.72 10.61 -4.31
CA ARG A 316 23.83 9.50 -3.91
C ARG A 316 23.72 9.40 -2.40
N ASP A 317 24.81 9.65 -1.68
CA ASP A 317 24.84 9.49 -0.23
C ASP A 317 23.90 10.53 0.42
N ALA A 318 23.97 11.79 -0.02
CA ALA A 318 23.08 12.86 0.43
C ALA A 318 21.59 12.57 0.18
N VAL A 319 21.25 11.99 -0.97
CA VAL A 319 19.85 11.61 -1.29
C VAL A 319 19.42 10.36 -0.51
N SER A 320 20.32 9.44 -0.20
CA SER A 320 20.00 8.27 0.62
C SER A 320 19.72 8.63 2.09
N GLU A 321 20.36 9.68 2.63
CA GLU A 321 20.15 10.15 4.01
C GLU A 321 18.81 10.88 4.23
N ILE A 322 18.16 11.33 3.15
CA ILE A 322 16.88 12.04 3.18
C ILE A 322 15.72 11.25 2.58
N GLY A 323 16.01 10.27 1.72
CA GLY A 323 15.00 9.46 1.07
C GLY A 323 14.19 8.64 2.07
N PRO A 324 12.99 8.19 1.68
CA PRO A 324 12.16 7.35 2.54
C PRO A 324 12.88 6.04 2.86
N THR A 325 12.69 5.54 4.08
CA THR A 325 13.09 4.16 4.42
C THR A 325 12.34 3.23 3.48
N TRP A 326 13.08 2.53 2.61
CA TRP A 326 12.44 1.80 1.52
C TRP A 326 11.60 0.65 2.07
N LEU A 327 10.34 0.60 1.65
CA LEU A 327 9.36 -0.31 2.24
C LEU A 327 9.75 -1.77 2.02
N THR A 328 10.19 -2.13 0.80
CA THR A 328 10.25 -3.54 0.41
C THR A 328 11.46 -3.89 -0.44
N THR A 329 12.15 -4.95 -0.02
CA THR A 329 13.05 -5.74 -0.87
C THR A 329 12.40 -7.08 -1.18
N ALA A 330 12.28 -7.39 -2.47
CA ALA A 330 11.78 -8.66 -2.97
C ALA A 330 12.95 -9.53 -3.42
N LEU A 331 13.10 -10.71 -2.81
CA LEU A 331 14.09 -11.71 -3.18
C LEU A 331 13.40 -12.80 -4.01
N LEU A 332 13.85 -12.96 -5.25
CA LEU A 332 13.22 -13.81 -6.25
C LEU A 332 14.06 -15.05 -6.52
N GLU A 333 13.42 -16.22 -6.47
CA GLU A 333 13.88 -17.40 -7.20
C GLU A 333 13.57 -17.18 -8.68
N PRO A 334 14.55 -17.22 -9.62
CA PRO A 334 14.38 -16.78 -11.02
C PRO A 334 13.57 -17.79 -11.88
N GLY A 335 12.31 -18.03 -11.50
CA GLY A 335 11.35 -18.92 -12.13
C GLY A 335 10.19 -18.19 -12.79
N ARG A 336 9.13 -18.94 -13.15
CA ARG A 336 7.92 -18.40 -13.79
C ARG A 336 7.11 -17.51 -12.84
N GLU A 337 6.90 -17.98 -11.60
CA GLU A 337 6.24 -17.22 -10.52
C GLU A 337 6.88 -15.85 -10.32
N ALA A 338 8.20 -15.78 -10.31
CA ALA A 338 8.94 -14.53 -10.19
C ALA A 338 8.70 -13.55 -11.34
N VAL A 339 8.42 -14.02 -12.56
CA VAL A 339 8.07 -13.15 -13.69
C VAL A 339 6.64 -12.63 -13.55
N GLU A 340 5.70 -13.51 -13.16
CA GLU A 340 4.30 -13.14 -12.94
C GLU A 340 4.17 -12.13 -11.77
N ALA A 341 5.10 -12.14 -10.82
CA ALA A 341 5.18 -11.16 -9.73
C ALA A 341 5.68 -9.76 -10.14
N LEU A 342 6.45 -9.64 -11.24
CA LEU A 342 7.13 -8.37 -11.59
C LEU A 342 6.19 -7.17 -11.76
N PRO A 343 5.00 -7.26 -12.38
CA PRO A 343 4.08 -6.14 -12.48
C PRO A 343 3.73 -5.53 -11.12
N TYR A 344 3.40 -6.39 -10.14
CA TYR A 344 3.02 -5.99 -8.78
C TYR A 344 4.20 -5.40 -8.02
N LEU A 345 5.36 -6.06 -8.06
CA LEU A 345 6.58 -5.57 -7.42
C LEU A 345 7.05 -4.25 -8.03
N SER A 346 6.87 -4.05 -9.34
CA SER A 346 7.20 -2.79 -10.01
C SER A 346 6.22 -1.68 -9.61
N TYR A 347 4.92 -1.98 -9.53
CA TYR A 347 3.92 -1.04 -9.04
C TYR A 347 4.21 -0.56 -7.61
N GLU A 348 4.60 -1.47 -6.73
CA GLU A 348 5.02 -1.20 -5.34
C GLU A 348 6.39 -0.51 -5.24
N LEU A 349 7.10 -0.33 -6.36
CA LEU A 349 8.49 0.15 -6.43
C LEU A 349 9.45 -0.66 -5.55
N ALA A 350 9.23 -1.97 -5.44
CA ALA A 350 10.07 -2.85 -4.62
C ALA A 350 11.51 -2.91 -5.14
N GLN A 351 12.49 -3.08 -4.24
CA GLN A 351 13.87 -3.39 -4.61
C GLN A 351 13.94 -4.87 -5.00
N VAL A 352 14.00 -5.16 -6.30
CA VAL A 352 13.98 -6.53 -6.81
C VAL A 352 15.40 -7.07 -6.95
N ARG A 353 15.65 -8.22 -6.32
CA ARG A 353 16.93 -8.93 -6.35
C ARG A 353 16.66 -10.41 -6.55
N THR A 354 17.43 -11.09 -7.39
CA THR A 354 17.39 -12.55 -7.42
C THR A 354 18.29 -13.15 -6.35
N ALA A 355 17.84 -14.21 -5.70
CA ALA A 355 18.62 -14.89 -4.67
C ALA A 355 18.46 -16.42 -4.77
N ASP A 356 19.51 -17.15 -4.38
CA ASP A 356 19.48 -18.60 -4.15
C ASP A 356 19.84 -18.91 -2.68
N PRO A 357 18.94 -18.54 -1.74
CA PRO A 357 19.16 -18.74 -0.32
C PRO A 357 19.26 -20.23 0.06
N PRO A 358 20.02 -20.57 1.11
CA PRO A 358 20.09 -21.93 1.62
C PRO A 358 18.73 -22.51 1.99
N ARG A 359 18.52 -23.77 1.63
CA ARG A 359 17.30 -24.55 1.87
C ARG A 359 17.55 -25.64 2.92
N TYR A 360 16.59 -25.83 3.81
CA TYR A 360 16.69 -26.78 4.92
C TYR A 360 15.42 -27.61 5.06
N SER A 361 15.55 -28.83 5.55
CA SER A 361 14.43 -29.70 5.90
C SER A 361 14.72 -30.47 7.19
N GLY A 362 13.71 -31.11 7.76
CA GLY A 362 13.92 -31.98 8.92
C GLY A 362 14.43 -31.24 10.17
N ASN A 363 15.32 -31.92 10.91
CA ASN A 363 15.98 -31.37 12.10
C ASN A 363 16.84 -30.13 11.82
N GLU A 364 17.37 -29.98 10.61
CA GLU A 364 18.19 -28.81 10.26
C GLU A 364 17.31 -27.56 10.12
N ALA A 365 16.15 -27.70 9.44
CA ALA A 365 15.14 -26.64 9.40
C ALA A 365 14.67 -26.25 10.80
N ARG A 366 14.45 -27.22 11.69
CA ARG A 366 14.08 -26.95 13.10
C ARG A 366 15.14 -26.12 13.82
N SER A 367 16.41 -26.45 13.62
CA SER A 367 17.52 -25.71 14.24
C SER A 367 17.58 -24.28 13.71
N LYS A 368 17.44 -24.10 12.39
CA LYS A 368 17.50 -22.79 11.74
C LYS A 368 16.31 -21.90 12.07
N ALA A 369 15.11 -22.48 12.12
CA ALA A 369 13.92 -21.80 12.60
C ALA A 369 14.11 -21.34 14.05
N LEU A 370 14.63 -22.19 14.94
CA LEU A 370 14.90 -21.80 16.33
C LEU A 370 15.95 -20.68 16.45
N GLU A 371 17.00 -20.70 15.61
CA GLU A 371 17.99 -19.61 15.52
C GLU A 371 17.32 -18.30 15.07
N ALA A 372 16.50 -18.35 14.01
CA ALA A 372 15.75 -17.20 13.51
C ALA A 372 14.78 -16.63 14.56
N PHE A 373 14.08 -17.50 15.30
CA PHE A 373 13.11 -17.09 16.34
C PHE A 373 13.79 -16.55 17.59
N SER A 374 15.05 -16.93 17.87
CA SER A 374 15.80 -16.46 19.04
C SER A 374 16.48 -15.11 18.82
N GLY A 375 16.56 -14.64 17.56
CA GLY A 375 17.13 -13.34 17.19
C GLY A 375 16.25 -12.13 17.55
N SER A 376 14.95 -12.35 17.79
CA SER A 376 14.02 -11.34 18.31
C SER A 376 14.21 -11.23 19.83
N ALA A 377 14.41 -10.01 20.34
CA ALA A 377 14.78 -9.78 21.74
C ALA A 377 13.82 -10.46 22.73
N GLY A 378 14.30 -11.48 23.45
CA GLY A 378 13.65 -11.97 24.66
C GLY A 378 12.95 -13.33 24.59
N ALA A 379 13.17 -14.16 23.57
CA ALA A 379 12.62 -15.52 23.55
C ALA A 379 13.18 -16.39 24.70
N GLY A 380 12.37 -16.57 25.76
CA GLY A 380 12.56 -17.66 26.73
C GLY A 380 12.51 -19.02 26.02
N LYS A 381 13.09 -20.07 26.63
CA LYS A 381 13.12 -21.43 26.07
C LYS A 381 11.70 -22.00 25.87
N THR A 382 11.05 -21.68 24.77
CA THR A 382 9.82 -22.34 24.32
C THR A 382 10.21 -23.73 23.83
N ARG A 383 9.54 -24.78 24.34
CA ARG A 383 9.71 -26.13 23.82
C ARG A 383 8.97 -26.21 22.49
N THR A 384 9.64 -25.88 21.38
CA THR A 384 9.12 -26.12 20.04
C THR A 384 9.01 -27.63 19.83
N THR A 385 7.79 -28.17 19.76
CA THR A 385 7.50 -29.56 19.43
C THR A 385 6.74 -29.64 18.10
N SER A 386 7.14 -28.90 17.08
CA SER A 386 6.36 -28.84 15.83
C SER A 386 6.64 -30.00 14.87
N LEU A 387 5.55 -30.57 14.35
CA LEU A 387 5.48 -31.60 13.31
C LEU A 387 5.88 -31.07 11.93
N VAL A 388 5.79 -29.74 11.66
CA VAL A 388 6.24 -29.12 10.39
C VAL A 388 7.70 -29.45 10.06
N PHE A 389 8.54 -29.63 11.08
CA PHE A 389 9.94 -29.99 10.90
C PHE A 389 10.18 -31.50 10.80
N ASP A 390 9.19 -32.33 11.11
CA ASP A 390 9.24 -33.78 10.86
C ASP A 390 8.75 -34.13 9.44
N ASP A 391 8.13 -33.15 8.76
CA ASP A 391 7.66 -33.25 7.38
C ASP A 391 8.74 -32.94 6.33
N LYS A 392 8.46 -33.31 5.08
CA LYS A 392 9.32 -33.01 3.90
C LYS A 392 9.32 -31.52 3.50
N ALA A 393 8.74 -30.64 4.31
CA ALA A 393 8.66 -29.21 4.02
C ALA A 393 10.07 -28.60 3.94
N GLU A 394 10.31 -27.82 2.90
CA GLU A 394 11.57 -27.14 2.67
C GLU A 394 11.45 -25.69 3.15
N PHE A 395 12.33 -25.30 4.06
CA PHE A 395 12.44 -23.95 4.60
C PHE A 395 13.57 -23.20 3.92
N VAL A 396 13.33 -21.93 3.64
CA VAL A 396 14.25 -21.04 2.95
C VAL A 396 14.75 -19.98 3.94
N ALA A 397 16.05 -19.95 4.21
CA ALA A 397 16.61 -18.91 5.07
C ALA A 397 16.85 -17.63 4.25
N VAL A 398 15.83 -16.78 4.21
CA VAL A 398 15.87 -15.51 3.52
C VAL A 398 16.79 -14.55 4.28
N PRO A 399 17.80 -13.95 3.62
CA PRO A 399 18.70 -13.01 4.27
C PRO A 399 17.95 -11.74 4.68
N GLU A 400 18.45 -11.09 5.73
CA GLU A 400 17.96 -9.76 6.12
C GLU A 400 18.34 -8.72 5.06
N THR A 401 17.52 -7.69 4.95
CA THR A 401 17.68 -6.59 3.99
C THR A 401 17.49 -5.27 4.73
N ASP A 402 17.91 -4.17 4.10
CA ASP A 402 17.82 -2.84 4.69
C ASP A 402 16.41 -2.22 4.56
N SER A 403 15.46 -2.93 3.93
CA SER A 403 14.06 -2.50 3.83
C SER A 403 13.25 -2.89 5.05
N THR A 404 12.18 -2.13 5.33
CA THR A 404 11.24 -2.43 6.43
C THR A 404 10.58 -3.81 6.28
N GLN A 405 10.40 -4.27 5.03
CA GLN A 405 9.82 -5.56 4.69
C GLN A 405 10.72 -6.30 3.72
N THR A 406 10.90 -7.60 3.98
CA THR A 406 11.50 -8.54 3.03
C THR A 406 10.43 -9.52 2.57
N VAL A 407 10.39 -9.77 1.27
CA VAL A 407 9.42 -10.66 0.63
C VAL A 407 10.16 -11.73 -0.16
N TRP A 408 9.75 -12.97 0.00
CA TRP A 408 10.25 -14.10 -0.77
C TRP A 408 9.27 -14.46 -1.88
N VAL A 409 9.77 -14.49 -3.11
CA VAL A 409 9.02 -14.92 -4.30
C VAL A 409 9.67 -16.19 -4.81
N GLY A 410 9.11 -17.33 -4.45
CA GLY A 410 9.62 -18.62 -4.88
C GLY A 410 9.10 -19.77 -4.04
N SER A 411 9.65 -20.95 -4.32
CA SER A 411 9.27 -22.18 -3.64
C SER A 411 9.83 -22.25 -2.21
N GLY A 412 9.20 -23.09 -1.39
CA GLY A 412 9.59 -23.29 0.01
C GLY A 412 8.96 -22.30 1.00
N ILE A 413 9.15 -22.57 2.28
CA ILE A 413 8.62 -21.76 3.38
C ILE A 413 9.69 -20.74 3.77
N PRO A 414 9.52 -19.44 3.51
CA PRO A 414 10.49 -18.45 3.91
C PRO A 414 10.60 -18.40 5.43
N LEU A 415 11.81 -18.25 5.96
CA LEU A 415 12.06 -17.82 7.34
C LEU A 415 12.40 -16.33 7.30
N ASN A 416 11.86 -15.56 8.25
CA ASN A 416 12.13 -14.11 8.40
C ASN A 416 11.63 -13.20 7.27
N SER A 417 10.73 -13.66 6.41
CA SER A 417 10.12 -12.83 5.36
C SER A 417 8.70 -13.29 5.07
N ALA A 418 7.90 -12.41 4.45
CA ALA A 418 6.58 -12.77 3.94
C ALA A 418 6.71 -13.65 2.69
N ALA A 419 5.78 -14.59 2.52
CA ALA A 419 5.66 -15.39 1.31
C ALA A 419 4.76 -14.67 0.30
N PHE A 420 5.34 -14.23 -0.81
CA PHE A 420 4.57 -13.64 -1.91
C PHE A 420 3.74 -14.73 -2.60
N ASP A 421 2.48 -14.41 -2.90
CA ASP A 421 1.66 -15.23 -3.78
C ASP A 421 0.86 -14.31 -4.68
N VAL A 422 1.09 -14.41 -6.00
CA VAL A 422 0.45 -13.56 -7.00
C VAL A 422 -1.07 -13.70 -6.98
N ASN A 423 -1.60 -14.87 -6.62
CA ASN A 423 -3.05 -15.10 -6.55
C ASN A 423 -3.70 -14.13 -5.56
N GLY A 424 -3.03 -13.83 -4.44
CA GLY A 424 -3.55 -12.87 -3.46
C GLY A 424 -3.75 -11.46 -4.03
N TYR A 425 -2.85 -11.03 -4.92
CA TYR A 425 -2.96 -9.74 -5.60
C TYR A 425 -4.06 -9.73 -6.66
N GLU A 426 -4.27 -10.86 -7.34
CA GLU A 426 -5.36 -11.02 -8.31
C GLU A 426 -6.73 -11.04 -7.62
N HIS A 427 -6.85 -11.74 -6.50
CA HIS A 427 -8.10 -11.79 -5.72
C HIS A 427 -8.48 -10.43 -5.17
N TYR A 428 -7.50 -9.60 -4.77
CA TYR A 428 -7.77 -8.25 -4.27
C TYR A 428 -8.53 -7.37 -5.28
N SER A 429 -8.29 -7.57 -6.57
CA SER A 429 -9.03 -6.85 -7.62
C SER A 429 -10.52 -7.20 -7.67
N HIS A 430 -10.90 -8.40 -7.23
CA HIS A 430 -12.27 -8.91 -7.29
C HIS A 430 -13.12 -8.55 -6.07
N VAL A 431 -12.50 -8.42 -4.89
CA VAL A 431 -13.19 -8.08 -3.63
C VAL A 431 -13.94 -6.76 -3.75
N THR A 432 -13.37 -5.80 -4.48
CA THR A 432 -13.95 -4.46 -4.53
C THR A 432 -15.23 -4.33 -5.38
N GLU A 433 -15.54 -5.27 -6.28
CA GLU A 433 -16.63 -5.07 -7.26
C GLU A 433 -18.05 -5.11 -6.66
N ASP A 434 -18.23 -5.74 -5.48
CA ASP A 434 -19.53 -6.14 -4.93
C ASP A 434 -19.86 -5.63 -3.50
N ASP A 435 -18.99 -4.86 -2.84
CA ASP A 435 -19.23 -4.43 -1.44
C ASP A 435 -20.10 -3.17 -1.31
N GLU A 436 -21.42 -3.38 -1.31
CA GLU A 436 -22.39 -2.47 -0.70
C GLU A 436 -22.68 -2.85 0.78
N SER A 437 -22.01 -3.90 1.31
CA SER A 437 -22.11 -4.40 2.69
C SER A 437 -21.21 -3.64 3.66
N GLY A 438 -21.59 -3.59 4.95
CA GLY A 438 -20.69 -3.16 6.02
C GLY A 438 -19.64 -4.24 6.32
N LEU A 439 -18.55 -3.85 6.99
CA LEU A 439 -17.41 -4.72 7.31
C LEU A 439 -17.82 -5.97 8.12
N GLU A 440 -17.73 -7.17 7.56
CA GLU A 440 -18.04 -8.45 8.20
C GLU A 440 -16.77 -9.09 8.79
N ILE A 441 -16.74 -9.22 10.12
CA ILE A 441 -15.64 -9.85 10.84
C ILE A 441 -16.12 -11.14 11.51
N THR A 442 -15.51 -12.27 11.16
CA THR A 442 -15.79 -13.55 11.79
C THR A 442 -14.61 -14.02 12.65
N ILE A 443 -14.86 -14.19 13.96
CA ILE A 443 -13.91 -14.81 14.89
C ILE A 443 -14.36 -16.24 15.18
N VAL A 444 -13.50 -17.22 14.89
CA VAL A 444 -13.73 -18.63 15.21
C VAL A 444 -12.80 -19.06 16.34
N CYS A 445 -13.37 -19.48 17.47
CA CYS A 445 -12.63 -20.05 18.59
C CYS A 445 -12.89 -21.55 18.69
N ASN A 446 -11.93 -22.35 18.21
CA ASN A 446 -11.98 -23.81 18.31
C ASN A 446 -11.14 -24.36 19.47
N GLU A 447 -10.32 -23.53 20.12
CA GLU A 447 -9.62 -23.86 21.36
C GLU A 447 -10.15 -23.04 22.54
N ILE A 448 -10.87 -23.69 23.46
CA ILE A 448 -11.62 -23.00 24.51
C ILE A 448 -10.69 -22.38 25.57
N GLU A 449 -9.47 -22.91 25.73
CA GLU A 449 -8.47 -22.32 26.63
C GLU A 449 -8.03 -20.92 26.17
N MET A 450 -8.24 -20.59 24.88
CA MET A 450 -7.91 -19.31 24.26
C MET A 450 -9.13 -18.38 24.07
N ASP A 451 -10.32 -18.72 24.58
CA ASP A 451 -11.56 -17.92 24.40
C ASP A 451 -11.48 -16.48 24.94
N LYS A 452 -10.51 -16.21 25.83
CA LYS A 452 -10.18 -14.85 26.27
C LYS A 452 -9.81 -13.96 25.07
N GLU A 453 -9.17 -14.52 24.04
CA GLU A 453 -8.79 -13.78 22.83
C GLU A 453 -9.99 -13.24 22.08
N SER A 454 -11.00 -14.08 21.85
CA SER A 454 -12.24 -13.65 21.19
C SER A 454 -12.98 -12.58 21.98
N THR A 455 -12.85 -12.58 23.32
CA THR A 455 -13.43 -11.55 24.18
C THR A 455 -12.63 -10.24 24.09
N ASP A 456 -11.31 -10.30 24.17
CA ASP A 456 -10.44 -9.11 24.10
C ASP A 456 -10.52 -8.48 22.68
N LEU A 457 -10.63 -9.28 21.62
CA LEU A 457 -10.86 -8.80 20.25
C LEU A 457 -12.21 -8.12 20.09
N GLN A 458 -13.25 -8.61 20.77
CA GLN A 458 -14.56 -7.97 20.74
C GLN A 458 -14.52 -6.53 21.28
N GLU A 459 -13.70 -6.26 22.30
CA GLU A 459 -13.54 -4.91 22.86
C GLU A 459 -12.73 -3.99 21.93
N VAL A 460 -11.81 -4.55 21.16
CA VAL A 460 -10.90 -3.81 20.26
C VAL A 460 -11.53 -3.52 18.90
N LEU A 461 -12.30 -4.46 18.40
CA LEU A 461 -12.99 -4.39 17.11
C LEU A 461 -14.44 -3.88 17.29
N ASP A 462 -14.81 -3.44 18.50
CA ASP A 462 -16.12 -2.86 18.82
C ASP A 462 -16.35 -1.61 17.93
N PRO A 463 -17.61 -1.29 17.57
CA PRO A 463 -17.94 -0.27 16.59
C PRO A 463 -17.28 1.08 16.86
N ARG A 464 -16.72 1.65 15.80
CA ARG A 464 -16.34 3.06 15.75
C ARG A 464 -17.59 3.89 15.43
N ASP A 465 -17.55 5.19 15.69
CA ASP A 465 -18.70 6.08 15.49
C ASP A 465 -19.13 6.18 14.00
N ASP A 466 -18.29 5.71 13.06
CA ASP A 466 -18.43 5.80 11.60
C ASP A 466 -18.53 4.43 10.87
N LEU A 467 -18.19 3.32 11.54
CA LEU A 467 -18.25 1.96 10.99
C LEU A 467 -18.80 0.99 12.05
N GLU A 468 -19.96 0.38 11.79
CA GLU A 468 -20.54 -0.69 12.61
C GLU A 468 -20.22 -2.05 11.97
N PRO A 469 -19.03 -2.65 12.22
CA PRO A 469 -18.72 -3.96 11.68
C PRO A 469 -19.68 -5.03 12.22
N GLU A 470 -20.12 -5.94 11.34
CA GLU A 470 -20.85 -7.13 11.77
C GLU A 470 -19.86 -8.14 12.37
N LEU A 471 -19.64 -8.04 13.68
CA LEU A 471 -18.77 -8.95 14.39
C LEU A 471 -19.51 -10.25 14.79
N THR A 472 -19.12 -11.36 14.17
CA THR A 472 -19.65 -12.69 14.45
C THR A 472 -18.63 -13.57 15.18
N ILE A 473 -18.93 -13.96 16.43
CA ILE A 473 -18.09 -14.89 17.20
C ILE A 473 -18.71 -16.29 17.21
N ARG A 474 -18.01 -17.24 16.59
CA ARG A 474 -18.37 -18.66 16.54
C ARG A 474 -17.43 -19.48 17.42
N ARG A 475 -17.95 -20.53 18.07
CA ARG A 475 -17.18 -21.39 18.98
C ARG A 475 -17.36 -22.86 18.65
N ARG A 476 -16.26 -23.61 18.69
CA ARG A 476 -16.24 -25.08 18.56
C ARG A 476 -16.96 -25.57 17.29
N LEU A 477 -16.67 -24.93 16.17
CA LEU A 477 -17.22 -25.29 14.87
C LEU A 477 -16.71 -26.66 14.44
N SER A 478 -17.63 -27.52 13.99
CA SER A 478 -17.31 -28.75 13.28
C SER A 478 -16.62 -28.46 11.95
N VAL A 479 -16.01 -29.49 11.34
CA VAL A 479 -15.39 -29.39 10.01
C VAL A 479 -16.37 -28.85 8.97
N ALA A 480 -17.64 -29.26 9.03
CA ALA A 480 -18.67 -28.79 8.10
C ALA A 480 -19.05 -27.32 8.33
N GLU A 481 -19.11 -26.88 9.58
CA GLU A 481 -19.44 -25.49 9.92
C GLU A 481 -18.27 -24.53 9.62
N LEU A 482 -17.04 -24.92 9.92
CA LEU A 482 -15.86 -24.10 9.59
C LEU A 482 -15.69 -23.96 8.08
N ARG A 483 -15.95 -25.03 7.32
CA ARG A 483 -16.00 -24.96 5.87
C ARG A 483 -17.05 -23.96 5.39
N ALA A 484 -18.26 -24.04 5.94
CA ALA A 484 -19.32 -23.10 5.58
C ALA A 484 -18.91 -21.65 5.88
N VAL A 485 -18.23 -21.36 6.99
CA VAL A 485 -17.70 -20.00 7.25
C VAL A 485 -16.74 -19.53 6.15
N ILE A 486 -15.84 -20.40 5.68
CA ILE A 486 -14.88 -20.05 4.61
C ILE A 486 -15.58 -19.89 3.25
N GLU A 487 -16.57 -20.74 2.96
CA GLU A 487 -17.32 -20.75 1.69
C GLU A 487 -18.45 -19.70 1.64
N ASP A 488 -19.02 -19.30 2.77
CA ASP A 488 -20.06 -18.27 2.86
C ASP A 488 -19.43 -16.87 2.74
N GLY A 489 -18.27 -16.66 3.38
CA GLY A 489 -17.45 -15.45 3.25
C GLY A 489 -17.44 -14.54 4.47
N ALA A 490 -16.42 -13.69 4.55
CA ALA A 490 -16.23 -12.60 5.52
C ALA A 490 -15.02 -11.76 5.10
N ASP A 491 -15.03 -10.45 5.33
CA ASP A 491 -13.89 -9.59 5.03
C ASP A 491 -12.66 -9.97 5.86
N TYR A 492 -12.91 -10.43 7.10
CA TYR A 492 -11.85 -10.93 7.98
C TYR A 492 -12.23 -12.18 8.78
N LEU A 493 -11.43 -13.24 8.62
CA LEU A 493 -11.48 -14.44 9.45
C LEU A 493 -10.34 -14.46 10.46
N HIS A 494 -10.66 -14.36 11.76
CA HIS A 494 -9.73 -14.64 12.83
C HIS A 494 -9.98 -16.05 13.39
N PHE A 495 -9.12 -17.01 13.05
CA PHE A 495 -9.20 -18.37 13.59
C PHE A 495 -8.25 -18.56 14.78
N VAL A 496 -8.83 -18.87 15.93
CA VAL A 496 -8.12 -19.16 17.19
C VAL A 496 -8.22 -20.66 17.47
N GLY A 497 -7.10 -21.37 17.40
CA GLY A 497 -7.08 -22.81 17.65
C GLY A 497 -5.77 -23.50 17.30
N HIS A 498 -5.87 -24.72 16.80
CA HIS A 498 -4.72 -25.53 16.39
C HIS A 498 -4.80 -25.84 14.90
N ALA A 499 -3.64 -25.94 14.25
CA ALA A 499 -3.52 -26.36 12.88
C ALA A 499 -2.42 -27.40 12.74
N THR A 500 -2.54 -28.20 11.68
CA THR A 500 -1.50 -29.07 11.16
C THR A 500 -1.24 -28.65 9.70
N PRO A 501 -0.14 -29.12 9.08
CA PRO A 501 0.04 -28.98 7.65
C PRO A 501 -1.13 -29.55 6.81
N ASP A 502 -1.90 -30.47 7.40
CA ASP A 502 -3.01 -31.16 6.74
C ASP A 502 -4.39 -30.55 7.02
N GLY A 503 -4.57 -29.76 8.09
CA GLY A 503 -5.85 -29.08 8.32
C GLY A 503 -5.95 -28.21 9.58
N LEU A 504 -7.04 -27.43 9.65
CA LEU A 504 -7.45 -26.67 10.83
C LEU A 504 -8.24 -27.56 11.79
N GLN A 505 -7.87 -27.60 13.07
CA GLN A 505 -8.50 -28.51 14.03
C GLN A 505 -9.91 -28.07 14.42
N CYS A 506 -10.82 -29.03 14.38
CA CYS A 506 -12.22 -28.93 14.76
C CYS A 506 -12.54 -30.02 15.80
N PRO A 507 -13.64 -29.90 16.58
CA PRO A 507 -14.01 -30.93 17.56
C PRO A 507 -14.29 -32.33 16.98
N ASP A 508 -14.63 -32.42 15.70
CA ASP A 508 -14.98 -33.66 14.99
C ASP A 508 -13.96 -34.08 13.91
N GLY A 509 -12.84 -33.38 13.76
CA GLY A 509 -11.80 -33.70 12.77
C GLY A 509 -10.89 -32.52 12.45
N GLU A 510 -10.17 -32.60 11.34
CA GLU A 510 -9.37 -31.49 10.79
C GLU A 510 -9.94 -31.08 9.43
N LEU A 511 -10.12 -29.78 9.21
CA LEU A 511 -10.51 -29.24 7.92
C LEU A 511 -9.26 -28.97 7.08
N ASP A 512 -9.03 -29.79 6.06
CA ASP A 512 -8.09 -29.46 5.00
C ASP A 512 -8.70 -28.35 4.11
N VAL A 513 -8.16 -27.13 4.21
CA VAL A 513 -8.58 -26.00 3.37
C VAL A 513 -8.44 -26.31 1.88
N GLY A 514 -7.50 -27.18 1.50
CA GLY A 514 -7.36 -27.66 0.13
C GLY A 514 -8.57 -28.42 -0.41
N THR A 515 -9.49 -28.84 0.46
CA THR A 515 -10.76 -29.48 0.07
C THR A 515 -11.93 -28.51 -0.02
N VAL A 516 -11.77 -27.23 0.34
CA VAL A 516 -12.76 -26.16 0.16
C VAL A 516 -12.93 -25.88 -1.33
N GLU A 517 -14.17 -25.63 -1.78
CA GLU A 517 -14.42 -25.34 -3.20
C GLU A 517 -13.83 -23.98 -3.60
N GLN A 518 -14.14 -22.95 -2.83
CA GLN A 518 -13.65 -21.58 -2.94
C GLN A 518 -13.66 -20.91 -1.56
N SER A 519 -12.68 -20.06 -1.29
CA SER A 519 -12.65 -19.18 -0.13
C SER A 519 -13.27 -17.85 -0.52
N ASN A 520 -14.34 -17.45 0.18
CA ASN A 520 -14.94 -16.12 0.08
C ASN A 520 -14.53 -15.25 1.29
N VAL A 521 -13.47 -15.65 1.99
CA VAL A 521 -12.83 -14.86 3.03
C VAL A 521 -11.72 -14.03 2.41
N ASP A 522 -11.72 -12.72 2.60
CA ASP A 522 -10.71 -11.86 1.98
C ASP A 522 -9.39 -11.90 2.74
N MET A 523 -9.41 -11.42 3.97
CA MET A 523 -8.26 -11.41 4.87
C MET A 523 -8.43 -12.44 5.98
N PHE A 524 -7.31 -12.98 6.44
CA PHE A 524 -7.34 -13.91 7.57
C PHE A 524 -6.17 -13.77 8.51
N PHE A 525 -6.40 -14.15 9.76
CA PHE A 525 -5.35 -14.47 10.70
C PHE A 525 -5.62 -15.84 11.30
N LEU A 526 -4.71 -16.76 11.02
CA LEU A 526 -4.73 -18.09 11.60
C LEU A 526 -3.82 -18.08 12.83
N ASN A 527 -4.38 -17.67 13.98
CA ASN A 527 -3.75 -17.81 15.29
C ASN A 527 -3.78 -19.27 15.75
N ALA A 528 -3.14 -20.09 14.94
CA ALA A 528 -3.06 -21.52 15.10
C ALA A 528 -1.65 -21.95 14.76
N CYS A 529 -1.07 -22.77 15.63
CA CYS A 529 0.27 -23.32 15.47
C CYS A 529 0.37 -24.02 14.11
N GLN A 530 1.43 -23.78 13.33
CA GLN A 530 1.71 -24.50 12.07
C GLN A 530 0.70 -24.21 10.94
N SER A 531 0.12 -23.01 10.91
CA SER A 531 -0.96 -22.63 9.98
C SER A 531 -0.51 -22.24 8.57
N PHE A 532 0.80 -22.13 8.30
CA PHE A 532 1.32 -21.64 7.00
C PHE A 532 0.73 -22.36 5.77
N GLN A 533 0.68 -23.70 5.77
CA GLN A 533 0.15 -24.45 4.63
C GLN A 533 -1.34 -24.22 4.41
N GLN A 534 -2.13 -24.12 5.49
CA GLN A 534 -3.55 -23.83 5.40
C GLN A 534 -3.80 -22.40 4.94
N GLY A 535 -3.00 -21.43 5.39
CA GLY A 535 -3.07 -20.05 4.91
C GLY A 535 -2.71 -19.92 3.43
N LYS A 536 -1.67 -20.63 2.95
CA LYS A 536 -1.39 -20.68 1.51
C LYS A 536 -2.57 -21.25 0.73
N ARG A 537 -3.18 -22.33 1.22
CA ARG A 537 -4.39 -22.92 0.61
C ARG A 537 -5.58 -21.96 0.61
N LEU A 538 -5.75 -21.10 1.63
CA LEU A 538 -6.77 -20.05 1.62
C LEU A 538 -6.53 -19.09 0.46
N VAL A 539 -5.29 -18.62 0.29
CA VAL A 539 -4.92 -17.74 -0.83
C VAL A 539 -5.14 -18.44 -2.17
N GLU A 540 -4.69 -19.68 -2.36
CA GLU A 540 -4.93 -20.47 -3.57
C GLU A 540 -6.43 -20.69 -3.87
N ARG A 541 -7.30 -20.54 -2.86
CA ARG A 541 -8.75 -20.77 -2.97
C ARG A 541 -9.58 -19.50 -3.13
N GLY A 542 -9.01 -18.31 -3.05
CA GLY A 542 -9.75 -17.07 -3.26
C GLY A 542 -9.44 -15.96 -2.25
N SER A 543 -8.76 -16.27 -1.14
CA SER A 543 -8.38 -15.22 -0.19
C SER A 543 -7.28 -14.31 -0.75
N VAL A 544 -7.27 -13.08 -0.29
CA VAL A 544 -6.30 -12.04 -0.65
C VAL A 544 -4.98 -12.28 0.07
N GLY A 545 -5.03 -12.56 1.37
CA GLY A 545 -3.83 -12.77 2.15
C GLY A 545 -4.10 -12.85 3.64
N GLY A 546 -3.07 -13.22 4.40
CA GLY A 546 -3.23 -13.30 5.85
C GLY A 546 -1.96 -13.59 6.62
N MET A 547 -2.08 -13.46 7.93
CA MET A 547 -1.02 -13.81 8.87
C MET A 547 -1.17 -15.26 9.35
N VAL A 548 -0.04 -15.95 9.49
CA VAL A 548 0.06 -17.37 9.86
C VAL A 548 1.27 -17.60 10.76
N THR A 549 1.38 -18.81 11.33
CA THR A 549 2.52 -19.20 12.16
C THR A 549 3.31 -20.37 11.57
N TYR A 550 4.62 -20.39 11.80
CA TYR A 550 5.49 -21.50 11.40
C TYR A 550 5.44 -22.68 12.38
N SER A 551 5.25 -22.41 13.67
CA SER A 551 5.45 -23.39 14.73
C SER A 551 4.58 -23.11 15.94
N ASP A 552 4.70 -23.97 16.95
CA ASP A 552 3.95 -23.84 18.19
C ASP A 552 4.30 -22.54 18.92
N VAL A 553 3.26 -21.80 19.30
CA VAL A 553 3.34 -20.56 20.08
C VAL A 553 2.67 -20.82 21.43
N ALA A 554 3.24 -20.33 22.53
CA ALA A 554 2.60 -20.46 23.83
C ALA A 554 1.39 -19.52 23.94
N ASP A 555 0.26 -20.06 24.40
CA ASP A 555 -1.08 -19.44 24.35
C ASP A 555 -1.12 -18.01 24.90
N LYS A 556 -0.41 -17.73 26.00
CA LYS A 556 -0.35 -16.38 26.58
C LYS A 556 0.19 -15.35 25.58
N TYR A 557 1.24 -15.70 24.85
CA TYR A 557 1.85 -14.78 23.89
C TYR A 557 1.05 -14.74 22.58
N ALA A 558 0.44 -15.86 22.18
CA ALA A 558 -0.48 -15.91 21.04
C ALA A 558 -1.67 -14.96 21.23
N LEU A 559 -2.27 -14.97 22.43
CA LEU A 559 -3.36 -14.05 22.82
C LEU A 559 -2.99 -12.58 22.62
N GLN A 560 -1.85 -12.15 23.19
CA GLN A 560 -1.42 -10.74 23.12
C GLN A 560 -1.06 -10.29 21.70
N THR A 561 -0.51 -11.20 20.89
CA THR A 561 -0.20 -10.92 19.48
C THR A 561 -1.46 -10.87 18.63
N GLY A 562 -2.44 -11.74 18.87
CA GLY A 562 -3.66 -11.76 18.09
C GLY A 562 -4.55 -10.55 18.33
N THR A 563 -4.71 -10.11 19.58
CA THR A 563 -5.38 -8.83 19.88
C THR A 563 -4.69 -7.67 19.17
N LEU A 564 -3.35 -7.63 19.18
CA LEU A 564 -2.59 -6.60 18.50
C LEU A 564 -2.85 -6.57 17.00
N ILE A 565 -2.72 -7.71 16.32
CA ILE A 565 -2.91 -7.80 14.86
C ILE A 565 -4.32 -7.30 14.52
N GLY A 566 -5.32 -7.67 15.33
CA GLY A 566 -6.68 -7.14 15.21
C GLY A 566 -6.73 -5.61 15.24
N GLN A 567 -6.09 -4.95 16.23
CA GLN A 567 -6.12 -3.47 16.30
C GLN A 567 -5.37 -2.83 15.12
N LEU A 568 -4.16 -3.31 14.80
CA LEU A 568 -3.38 -2.76 13.69
C LEU A 568 -4.13 -2.84 12.35
N LEU A 569 -4.72 -4.00 12.05
CA LEU A 569 -5.53 -4.16 10.84
C LEU A 569 -6.75 -3.23 10.85
N ASN A 570 -7.43 -3.11 11.99
CA ASN A 570 -8.57 -2.21 12.17
C ASN A 570 -8.15 -0.73 12.04
N ASP A 571 -6.93 -0.36 12.39
CA ASP A 571 -6.38 0.99 12.24
C ASP A 571 -5.79 1.25 10.84
N GLY A 572 -6.01 0.33 9.88
CA GLY A 572 -5.63 0.48 8.48
C GLY A 572 -4.17 0.15 8.17
N PHE A 573 -3.44 -0.49 9.08
CA PHE A 573 -2.13 -1.06 8.76
C PHE A 573 -2.29 -2.25 7.82
N SER A 574 -1.42 -2.34 6.83
CA SER A 574 -1.38 -3.49 5.92
C SER A 574 -0.91 -4.77 6.62
N ILE A 575 -1.22 -5.94 6.05
CA ILE A 575 -0.72 -7.23 6.51
C ILE A 575 0.81 -7.20 6.66
N GLY A 576 1.51 -6.61 5.68
CA GLY A 576 2.96 -6.47 5.70
C GLY A 576 3.46 -5.61 6.86
N ALA A 577 2.79 -4.49 7.14
CA ALA A 577 3.14 -3.62 8.27
C ALA A 577 2.90 -4.33 9.61
N CYS A 578 1.77 -5.03 9.75
CA CYS A 578 1.47 -5.86 10.92
C CYS A 578 2.57 -6.92 11.16
N HIS A 579 2.99 -7.62 10.10
CA HIS A 579 4.06 -8.60 10.18
C HIS A 579 5.39 -7.98 10.66
N SER A 580 5.81 -6.84 10.11
CA SER A 580 7.03 -6.15 10.55
C SER A 580 6.95 -5.70 12.01
N ILE A 581 5.84 -5.07 12.41
CA ILE A 581 5.64 -4.58 13.79
C ILE A 581 5.64 -5.74 14.78
N VAL A 582 4.94 -6.84 14.47
CA VAL A 582 4.93 -8.05 15.31
C VAL A 582 6.33 -8.64 15.44
N ARG A 583 7.10 -8.71 14.34
CA ARG A 583 8.47 -9.23 14.33
C ARG A 583 9.41 -8.41 15.22
N GLU A 584 9.28 -7.09 15.20
CA GLU A 584 10.14 -6.18 15.96
C GLU A 584 9.75 -6.10 17.46
N THR A 585 8.45 -6.02 17.75
CA THR A 585 7.96 -5.63 19.08
C THR A 585 7.60 -6.82 19.98
N ARG A 586 7.49 -8.04 19.43
CA ARG A 586 7.08 -9.23 20.20
C ARG A 586 8.21 -10.25 20.34
N PRO A 587 8.41 -10.81 21.55
CA PRO A 587 9.43 -11.86 21.78
C PRO A 587 9.27 -13.12 20.94
N ILE A 588 8.05 -13.38 20.45
CA ILE A 588 7.71 -14.52 19.59
C ILE A 588 7.42 -14.09 18.15
N GLY A 589 7.74 -12.84 17.79
CA GLY A 589 7.40 -12.26 16.49
C GLY A 589 7.97 -13.06 15.32
N GLY A 590 9.17 -13.64 15.48
CA GLY A 590 9.79 -14.50 14.46
C GLY A 590 9.00 -15.76 14.12
N HIS A 591 8.01 -16.17 14.93
CA HIS A 591 7.15 -17.31 14.65
C HIS A 591 6.00 -16.99 13.67
N TYR A 592 5.74 -15.72 13.42
CA TYR A 592 4.68 -15.26 12.51
C TYR A 592 5.25 -14.95 11.14
N THR A 593 4.38 -15.06 10.13
CA THR A 593 4.63 -14.59 8.78
C THR A 593 3.34 -14.21 8.09
N ALA A 594 3.47 -13.64 6.90
CA ALA A 594 2.38 -13.32 6.01
C ALA A 594 2.46 -14.15 4.72
N VAL A 595 1.30 -14.43 4.12
CA VAL A 595 1.17 -15.08 2.82
C VAL A 595 0.13 -14.32 1.98
N GLY A 596 0.35 -14.25 0.66
CA GLY A 596 -0.57 -13.56 -0.26
C GLY A 596 -0.20 -12.10 -0.50
N ASN A 597 -1.21 -11.26 -0.69
CA ASN A 597 -1.03 -9.82 -0.87
C ASN A 597 -0.76 -9.13 0.47
N ARG A 598 0.48 -8.68 0.66
CA ARG A 598 0.91 -8.00 1.89
C ARG A 598 0.36 -6.58 2.02
N THR A 599 -0.07 -5.94 0.93
CA THR A 599 -0.53 -4.54 0.94
C THR A 599 -1.99 -4.42 1.32
N ALA A 600 -2.72 -5.53 1.38
CA ALA A 600 -4.12 -5.57 1.79
C ALA A 600 -4.32 -4.98 3.18
N ILE A 601 -5.39 -4.21 3.33
CA ILE A 601 -5.84 -3.56 4.55
C ILE A 601 -7.26 -4.03 4.87
N LEU A 602 -7.60 -4.12 6.15
CA LEU A 602 -8.94 -4.53 6.58
C LEU A 602 -9.93 -3.34 6.54
N SER A 603 -9.45 -2.17 6.94
CA SER A 603 -10.25 -0.96 7.08
C SER A 603 -9.42 0.24 6.65
N GLN A 604 -10.10 1.32 6.29
CA GLN A 604 -9.41 2.58 5.98
C GLN A 604 -8.91 3.23 7.28
N PRO A 605 -7.68 3.78 7.29
CA PRO A 605 -7.16 4.45 8.46
C PRO A 605 -7.90 5.77 8.70
N GLU A 606 -8.39 5.97 9.92
CA GLU A 606 -8.94 7.25 10.38
C GLU A 606 -7.81 8.20 10.74
N GLY A 607 -7.87 9.44 10.26
CA GLY A 607 -6.92 10.49 10.66
C GLY A 607 -5.61 10.56 9.87
N GLY A 608 -5.45 9.79 8.78
CA GLY A 608 -4.31 9.90 7.88
C GLY A 608 -3.62 8.57 7.60
N ALA A 609 -2.32 8.60 7.26
CA ALA A 609 -1.55 7.38 7.06
C ALA A 609 -1.36 6.63 8.41
N PRO A 610 -1.39 5.29 8.41
CA PRO A 610 -1.17 4.51 9.63
C PRO A 610 0.15 4.88 10.31
N THR A 611 0.08 5.23 11.60
CA THR A 611 1.22 5.81 12.32
C THR A 611 1.44 5.09 13.64
N LEU A 612 2.65 4.56 13.84
CA LEU A 612 3.08 3.89 15.06
C LEU A 612 4.02 4.82 15.86
N PHE A 613 3.70 5.04 17.13
CA PHE A 613 4.53 5.86 18.02
C PHE A 613 5.39 5.00 18.93
N HIS A 614 6.70 5.22 18.88
CA HIS A 614 7.68 4.69 19.83
C HIS A 614 7.99 5.78 20.87
N ILE A 615 7.45 5.60 22.07
CA ILE A 615 7.48 6.59 23.13
C ILE A 615 8.52 6.21 24.18
N SER A 616 9.37 7.18 24.52
CA SER A 616 10.31 7.07 25.64
C SER A 616 10.16 8.26 26.59
N GLN A 617 10.31 7.99 27.90
CA GLN A 617 10.17 9.04 28.92
C GLN A 617 11.47 9.84 29.09
N LYS A 618 11.34 11.17 29.15
CA LYS A 618 12.41 12.12 29.53
C LYS A 618 12.12 12.73 30.91
N SER A 619 13.04 13.56 31.42
CA SER A 619 12.91 14.22 32.73
C SER A 619 11.70 15.14 32.88
N ASP A 620 11.24 15.70 31.76
CA ASP A 620 10.31 16.82 31.65
C ASP A 620 9.28 16.62 30.52
N GLY A 621 9.10 15.37 30.07
CA GLY A 621 8.16 15.04 29.00
C GLY A 621 8.46 13.68 28.36
N TYR A 622 8.15 13.57 27.08
CA TYR A 622 8.26 12.34 26.30
C TYR A 622 8.93 12.62 24.96
N VAL A 623 9.60 11.60 24.39
CA VAL A 623 9.98 11.61 22.97
C VAL A 623 9.09 10.64 22.24
N PHE A 624 8.49 11.12 21.17
CA PHE A 624 7.70 10.33 20.24
C PHE A 624 8.54 10.14 18.98
N ASP A 625 9.12 8.96 18.85
CA ASP A 625 9.71 8.50 17.59
C ASP A 625 8.57 7.95 16.73
N THR A 626 8.17 8.76 15.76
CA THR A 626 6.94 8.59 14.98
C THR A 626 7.27 7.87 13.69
N HIS A 627 6.63 6.72 13.43
CA HIS A 627 6.85 5.91 12.24
C HIS A 627 5.57 5.83 11.42
N VAL A 628 5.60 6.40 10.21
CA VAL A 628 4.47 6.43 9.29
C VAL A 628 4.60 5.27 8.32
N HIS A 629 3.62 4.39 8.34
CA HIS A 629 3.57 3.21 7.49
C HIS A 629 2.72 3.48 6.24
N PRO A 630 3.14 2.95 5.08
CA PRO A 630 2.32 3.03 3.89
C PRO A 630 1.13 2.08 3.99
N SER A 631 0.00 2.52 3.45
CA SER A 631 -1.22 1.75 3.25
C SER A 631 -1.72 1.94 1.83
N GLU A 632 -2.80 1.27 1.46
CA GLU A 632 -3.40 1.46 0.14
C GLU A 632 -3.86 2.91 -0.09
N ALA A 633 -4.46 3.53 0.94
CA ALA A 633 -4.86 4.94 0.90
C ALA A 633 -3.66 5.91 0.87
N TYR A 634 -2.52 5.49 1.45
CA TYR A 634 -1.29 6.29 1.50
C TYR A 634 -0.06 5.48 1.04
N PRO A 635 0.08 5.18 -0.27
CA PRO A 635 1.23 4.43 -0.77
C PRO A 635 2.52 5.26 -0.74
N ILE A 636 3.65 4.62 -1.07
CA ILE A 636 4.96 5.28 -1.15
C ILE A 636 4.92 6.54 -2.03
N GLY A 637 5.37 7.67 -1.52
CA GLY A 637 5.33 8.97 -2.20
C GLY A 637 4.03 9.74 -2.02
N SER A 638 3.11 9.29 -1.18
CA SER A 638 2.05 10.17 -0.66
C SER A 638 2.64 11.29 0.19
N ILE A 639 1.86 12.36 0.38
CA ILE A 639 2.20 13.49 1.25
C ILE A 639 1.17 13.52 2.38
N ILE A 640 1.66 13.68 3.61
CA ILE A 640 0.82 13.83 4.80
C ILE A 640 1.30 15.00 5.65
N SER A 641 0.44 15.51 6.52
CA SER A 641 0.83 16.30 7.69
C SER A 641 0.66 15.45 8.94
N LEU A 642 1.43 15.77 9.98
CA LEU A 642 1.37 15.07 11.26
C LEU A 642 0.88 16.05 12.33
N VAL A 643 -0.21 15.70 13.03
CA VAL A 643 -0.79 16.55 14.09
C VAL A 643 0.20 16.83 15.23
N ILE A 644 1.15 15.92 15.45
CA ILE A 644 2.20 16.05 16.46
C ILE A 644 3.30 17.06 16.05
N ASP A 645 3.40 17.44 14.78
CA ASP A 645 4.40 18.40 14.31
C ASP A 645 3.94 19.84 14.57
N PRO A 646 4.60 20.59 15.46
CA PRO A 646 4.21 21.97 15.77
C PRO A 646 4.46 22.96 14.63
N ASP A 647 5.24 22.58 13.61
CA ASP A 647 5.56 23.42 12.46
C ASP A 647 4.61 23.18 11.27
N ASP A 648 3.62 22.27 11.40
CA ASP A 648 2.65 21.90 10.35
C ASP A 648 3.33 21.54 9.00
N LYS A 649 4.50 20.88 9.03
CA LYS A 649 5.21 20.49 7.81
C LYS A 649 4.52 19.30 7.13
N HIS A 650 4.86 19.14 5.87
CA HIS A 650 4.47 17.98 5.09
C HIS A 650 5.60 16.96 5.04
N TYR A 651 5.24 15.67 5.10
CA TYR A 651 6.15 14.54 5.10
C TYR A 651 5.81 13.58 3.96
N LEU A 652 6.83 12.92 3.39
CA LEU A 652 6.62 11.81 2.45
C LEU A 652 6.19 10.54 3.19
N VAL A 653 5.38 9.70 2.56
CA VAL A 653 5.10 8.35 3.07
C VAL A 653 6.01 7.33 2.36
N PRO A 654 6.65 6.37 3.08
CA PRO A 654 6.82 6.34 4.53
C PRO A 654 7.80 7.42 5.01
N SER A 655 7.61 7.86 6.26
CA SER A 655 8.50 8.77 6.98
C SER A 655 8.72 8.31 8.41
N SER A 656 9.78 8.84 9.02
CA SER A 656 10.02 8.75 10.44
C SER A 656 10.63 10.04 10.96
N ASP A 657 10.11 10.57 12.07
CA ASP A 657 10.65 11.78 12.72
C ASP A 657 10.44 11.74 14.24
N GLN A 658 11.20 12.57 14.97
CA GLN A 658 11.17 12.60 16.42
C GLN A 658 10.62 13.93 16.95
N PHE A 659 9.64 13.83 17.84
CA PHE A 659 9.00 14.98 18.47
C PHE A 659 9.17 14.93 19.99
N ASP A 660 9.58 16.05 20.58
CA ASP A 660 9.55 16.26 22.02
C ASP A 660 8.15 16.73 22.42
N VAL A 661 7.48 15.97 23.29
CA VAL A 661 6.08 16.21 23.67
C VAL A 661 5.98 16.45 25.18
N ALA A 662 5.37 17.57 25.56
CA ALA A 662 5.11 17.87 26.97
C ALA A 662 4.03 16.93 27.54
N PRO A 663 4.05 16.59 28.85
CA PRO A 663 3.04 15.70 29.45
C PRO A 663 1.59 16.13 29.18
N GLU A 664 1.32 17.44 29.19
CA GLU A 664 0.02 18.04 28.89
C GLU A 664 -0.44 17.92 27.43
N GLU A 665 0.48 17.71 26.49
CA GLU A 665 0.22 17.63 25.03
C GLU A 665 0.08 16.17 24.54
N VAL A 666 0.38 15.19 25.38
CA VAL A 666 0.35 13.75 25.02
C VAL A 666 -1.03 13.30 24.52
N GLU A 667 -2.11 13.77 25.17
CA GLU A 667 -3.48 13.39 24.79
C GLU A 667 -3.86 13.98 23.43
N GLU A 668 -3.40 15.19 23.12
CA GLU A 668 -3.59 15.86 21.83
C GLU A 668 -2.77 15.19 20.73
N ALA A 669 -1.49 14.88 20.98
CA ALA A 669 -0.61 14.19 20.04
C ALA A 669 -1.15 12.80 19.62
N LEU A 670 -1.87 12.11 20.52
CA LEU A 670 -2.46 10.79 20.27
C LEU A 670 -3.94 10.84 19.87
N SER A 671 -4.53 12.03 19.73
CA SER A 671 -5.97 12.20 19.48
C SER A 671 -6.42 11.65 18.12
N HIS A 672 -5.54 11.73 17.11
CA HIS A 672 -5.82 11.33 15.72
C HIS A 672 -5.29 9.92 15.36
N SER A 673 -4.76 9.18 16.34
CA SER A 673 -4.33 7.79 16.14
C SER A 673 -4.96 6.90 17.20
N LEU A 674 -5.82 5.99 16.76
CA LEU A 674 -6.36 4.90 17.60
C LEU A 674 -5.35 3.76 17.79
N SER A 675 -4.21 3.83 17.08
CA SER A 675 -3.19 2.80 17.01
C SER A 675 -2.60 2.44 18.36
N PRO A 676 -2.22 1.17 18.57
CA PRO A 676 -1.37 0.78 19.69
C PRO A 676 -0.03 1.53 19.63
N ILE A 677 0.65 1.64 20.77
CA ILE A 677 1.89 2.40 20.90
C ILE A 677 2.98 1.56 21.55
N VAL A 678 4.24 1.81 21.19
CA VAL A 678 5.40 1.14 21.76
C VAL A 678 5.98 2.02 22.85
N VAL A 679 5.99 1.55 24.09
CA VAL A 679 6.59 2.30 25.22
C VAL A 679 7.73 1.49 25.79
N ASP A 680 8.94 2.07 25.79
CA ASP A 680 10.18 1.40 26.21
C ASP A 680 10.39 0.02 25.53
N GLY A 681 10.04 -0.08 24.25
CA GLY A 681 10.15 -1.30 23.46
C GLY A 681 9.08 -2.36 23.76
N GLN A 682 8.04 -2.02 24.52
CA GLN A 682 6.89 -2.87 24.77
C GLN A 682 5.63 -2.25 24.17
N LEU A 683 4.98 -2.99 23.31
CA LEU A 683 3.74 -2.56 22.69
C LEU A 683 2.56 -2.75 23.66
N GLN A 684 1.81 -1.67 23.88
CA GLN A 684 0.66 -1.58 24.79
C GLN A 684 -0.47 -0.75 24.17
N SER A 685 -1.67 -0.82 24.75
CA SER A 685 -2.78 0.00 24.26
C SER A 685 -2.58 1.48 24.61
N ARG A 686 -3.14 2.36 23.78
CA ARG A 686 -3.17 3.81 24.06
C ARG A 686 -3.82 4.12 25.41
N SER A 687 -4.93 3.44 25.73
CA SER A 687 -5.65 3.63 26.99
C SER A 687 -4.82 3.23 28.21
N GLU A 688 -4.02 2.16 28.11
CA GLU A 688 -3.09 1.74 29.17
C GLU A 688 -2.03 2.83 29.38
N PHE A 689 -1.38 3.30 28.32
CA PHE A 689 -0.38 4.36 28.43
C PHE A 689 -0.94 5.67 28.99
N LEU A 690 -2.07 6.17 28.47
CA LEU A 690 -2.69 7.42 28.94
C LEU A 690 -3.07 7.35 30.44
N SER A 691 -3.34 6.15 30.98
CA SER A 691 -3.58 5.99 32.42
C SER A 691 -2.32 6.15 33.29
N THR A 692 -1.13 6.08 32.69
CA THR A 692 0.17 6.22 33.35
C THR A 692 0.78 7.61 33.24
N VAL A 693 0.28 8.46 32.34
CA VAL A 693 0.76 9.84 32.16
C VAL A 693 0.28 10.70 33.34
N GLU A 694 1.21 11.35 34.05
CA GLU A 694 0.86 12.30 35.11
C GLU A 694 0.23 13.56 34.46
N ARG A 695 -1.05 13.82 34.78
CA ARG A 695 -1.79 15.02 34.34
C ARG A 695 -1.45 16.27 35.13
#